data_AF-A0A8T7JYE3-F1
#
_entry.id   AF-A0A8T7JYE3-F1
#
_cell.length_a   1.000
_cell.length_b   1.000
_cell.length_c   1.000
_cell.angle_alpha   90.00
_cell.angle_beta   90.00
_cell.angle_gamma   90.00
#
_symmetry.space_group_name_H-M   'P 1'
#
loop_
_entity.id
_entity.type
_entity.pdbx_description
1 polymer ?
#
loop_
_entity_poly.entity_id
_entity_poly.type
_entity_poly.pdbx_seq_one_letter_code
_entity_poly.pdbx_strand_id
1 'polypeptide(L)'
;SAAVSLTPGSVGAQSNNTVTQSSGTTSNPTIDFGFTVTTYSLGNRVWFDTNNNSQIDAGEVGVNGVVVELYAADLLGNPILPALATDTTANGGYYLFDTLAAGNYIVSIAASNFAPGGALESYWSSATTMDGSGAVSETAAPDGDNDTDSEDNGTLNLFGALPGAVTALPVTLGPGNVEPVGESDLESGVGQGIAPDLRANMTVDFGFYRVELGNLIFVDVNANGAYDSGTDTPLAGATVQLFAANGSTEITVGPDGILGTADDAPGGMTTGANGLYLFSGLPQGSYIVRATPPVGYSSTVDTADNADTANPDTNTDNNDNGVGVGVGQAASNVVTLTPGSSGAASNNTVVNSTGSTLNPTVDFGFTGNNGAVTKTLVGTNETFTTDPDVAIGEILTYEVLVNLPVGTPLTSVTLTDQMDKGLAFVDCLLAEVAGVDQTAAICSSAVVSPLVDSGDPPSNPANPGRQVVFTIGDIPAQTSAATLRIQYRAIVLDVIENQDGVDLNNNAAWAFTGGSFSASAPEVNIIEPDLVIDKSATPSAGVPLGTPIQFTLTINHSLLSATDAFDVVVTDILPPELEYIPCSIVYSGLAPTTPAAPAYCPASTSNLIFQWDVFPLGSTATITFNARLVSSPASNSANVAWTSLEIDPQLTGDPVQLSVYNDTSTERWYDPLDDVNIYAVSDSVTINAPAADVESDDEEVSLPASLPATGFAPNRITLIPEQPAEMAYRETNVWLEIPRLGLKMPIVGVPLIEEDWNLTWLWDEAGWLEGTAFPGWSGNSVLTGHTVLPNGQEGPFAELGKLRWGDTIIIHAFGTAYTYEARTNRIVKPFSIGVLQHEDTPWLTLLTCKDYNEASGLYSNRIAVRAVLVRTMEDKNSGSSNMR
;
A
#
# COMPACT_ATOMS: atom_id res chain seq x y z
N SER A 1 -62.59 69.70 10.95
CA SER A 1 -62.38 70.95 10.19
C SER A 1 -63.41 71.98 10.60
N ALA A 2 -63.12 73.28 10.44
CA ALA A 2 -64.11 74.35 10.60
C ALA A 2 -65.01 74.47 9.35
N ALA A 3 -66.22 75.00 9.52
CA ALA A 3 -67.17 75.12 8.41
C ALA A 3 -66.76 76.23 7.42
N VAL A 4 -66.45 75.85 6.18
CA VAL A 4 -66.20 76.81 5.08
C VAL A 4 -67.52 77.32 4.53
N SER A 5 -67.72 78.63 4.54
CA SER A 5 -68.92 79.29 3.99
C SER A 5 -68.58 79.99 2.67
N LEU A 6 -69.24 79.59 1.58
CA LEU A 6 -69.19 80.31 0.30
C LEU A 6 -70.46 81.16 0.15
N THR A 7 -70.30 82.48 0.12
CA THR A 7 -71.42 83.42 -0.08
C THR A 7 -71.39 83.98 -1.51
N PRO A 8 -72.42 83.73 -2.34
CA PRO A 8 -72.44 84.22 -3.72
C PRO A 8 -72.38 85.75 -3.82
N GLY A 9 -71.65 86.27 -4.81
CA GLY A 9 -71.86 87.62 -5.34
C GLY A 9 -71.25 88.79 -4.56
N SER A 10 -70.31 88.57 -3.63
CA SER A 10 -69.61 89.64 -2.91
C SER A 10 -68.13 89.71 -3.29
N VAL A 11 -67.76 90.71 -4.09
CA VAL A 11 -66.35 91.02 -4.40
C VAL A 11 -65.66 91.50 -3.11
N GLY A 12 -64.66 90.75 -2.65
CA GLY A 12 -63.84 91.12 -1.48
C GLY A 12 -64.32 90.64 -0.12
N ALA A 13 -65.23 89.66 -0.03
CA ALA A 13 -65.69 89.13 1.27
C ALA A 13 -64.58 88.43 2.10
N GLN A 14 -63.56 87.88 1.44
CA GLN A 14 -62.26 87.48 1.99
C GLN A 14 -61.20 87.73 0.89
N SER A 15 -59.94 88.01 1.27
CA SER A 15 -58.87 88.49 0.37
C SER A 15 -58.36 87.48 -0.67
N ASN A 16 -58.90 86.26 -0.66
CA ASN A 16 -58.43 85.08 -1.37
C ASN A 16 -59.45 84.49 -2.36
N ASN A 17 -60.72 84.93 -2.36
CA ASN A 17 -61.75 84.40 -3.25
C ASN A 17 -61.69 85.02 -4.65
N THR A 18 -61.80 84.19 -5.69
CA THR A 18 -61.92 84.61 -7.09
C THR A 18 -63.39 84.62 -7.51
N VAL A 19 -63.88 85.77 -8.00
CA VAL A 19 -65.27 85.95 -8.45
C VAL A 19 -65.30 86.21 -9.95
N THR A 20 -65.93 85.32 -10.71
CA THR A 20 -66.04 85.43 -12.18
C THR A 20 -67.43 85.88 -12.57
N GLN A 21 -67.63 87.18 -12.77
CA GLN A 21 -68.96 87.77 -12.98
C GLN A 21 -69.65 87.31 -14.29
N SER A 22 -68.90 86.93 -15.32
CA SER A 22 -69.46 86.44 -16.58
C SER A 22 -70.10 85.04 -16.49
N SER A 23 -69.74 84.25 -15.47
CA SER A 23 -70.27 82.91 -15.20
C SER A 23 -71.07 82.81 -13.90
N GLY A 24 -71.13 83.87 -13.10
CA GLY A 24 -71.81 83.89 -11.80
C GLY A 24 -71.15 83.02 -10.73
N THR A 25 -69.88 82.62 -10.91
CA THR A 25 -69.17 81.68 -10.03
C THR A 25 -68.27 82.40 -9.03
N THR A 26 -68.15 81.81 -7.83
CA THR A 26 -67.20 82.20 -6.78
C THR A 26 -66.39 80.98 -6.40
N SER A 27 -65.07 81.03 -6.50
CA SER A 27 -64.15 79.97 -6.10
C SER A 27 -63.20 80.45 -5.01
N ASN A 28 -62.85 79.56 -4.08
CA ASN A 28 -61.80 79.80 -3.09
C ASN A 28 -60.60 78.88 -3.40
N PRO A 29 -59.55 79.38 -4.07
CA PRO A 29 -58.35 78.60 -4.39
C PRO A 29 -57.39 78.37 -3.22
N THR A 30 -57.68 78.85 -2.00
CA THR A 30 -56.83 78.60 -0.80
C THR A 30 -57.40 77.51 0.12
N ILE A 31 -58.18 76.59 -0.44
CA ILE A 31 -58.51 75.32 0.21
C ILE A 31 -57.73 74.25 -0.54
N ASP A 32 -56.52 74.00 -0.05
CA ASP A 32 -55.61 72.96 -0.47
C ASP A 32 -55.75 71.70 0.40
N PHE A 33 -55.56 70.54 -0.21
CA PHE A 33 -55.57 69.24 0.46
C PHE A 33 -54.27 68.51 0.14
N GLY A 34 -53.39 68.42 1.13
CA GLY A 34 -52.23 67.52 1.06
C GLY A 34 -52.67 66.09 1.37
N PHE A 35 -52.62 65.22 0.36
CA PHE A 35 -52.63 63.77 0.59
C PHE A 35 -51.17 63.30 0.62
N THR A 36 -50.64 63.05 1.81
CA THR A 36 -49.41 62.28 1.98
C THR A 36 -49.79 60.84 2.29
N VAL A 37 -49.05 59.88 1.75
CA VAL A 37 -48.98 58.57 2.39
C VAL A 37 -48.14 58.77 3.65
N THR A 38 -48.65 58.37 4.82
CA THR A 38 -47.84 58.36 6.04
C THR A 38 -47.05 57.06 6.02
N THR A 39 -45.86 57.12 5.42
CA THR A 39 -44.89 56.03 5.43
C THR A 39 -44.05 56.01 6.70
N TYR A 40 -43.50 54.86 7.01
CA TYR A 40 -42.49 54.62 8.04
C TYR A 40 -41.31 53.86 7.41
N SER A 41 -40.20 53.77 8.12
CA SER A 41 -39.07 52.91 7.74
C SER A 41 -38.54 52.13 8.94
N LEU A 42 -37.92 50.98 8.66
CA LEU A 42 -37.33 50.08 9.64
C LEU A 42 -35.92 49.64 9.18
N GLY A 43 -34.94 49.80 10.06
CA GLY A 43 -33.54 49.36 9.89
C GLY A 43 -33.01 48.80 11.22
N ASN A 44 -31.74 48.47 11.37
CA ASN A 44 -30.57 49.18 10.80
C ASN A 44 -29.42 48.23 10.38
N ARG A 45 -28.79 47.46 11.26
CA ARG A 45 -27.46 46.88 10.99
C ARG A 45 -27.30 45.42 11.44
N VAL A 46 -26.43 44.70 10.74
CA VAL A 46 -25.91 43.39 11.15
C VAL A 46 -24.41 43.53 11.39
N TRP A 47 -23.90 43.05 12.53
CA TRP A 47 -22.49 43.22 12.88
C TRP A 47 -21.85 42.00 13.56
N PHE A 48 -20.52 42.03 13.58
CA PHE A 48 -19.71 41.06 14.29
C PHE A 48 -19.52 41.48 15.76
N ASP A 49 -20.42 41.03 16.64
CA ASP A 49 -20.26 41.12 18.09
C ASP A 49 -19.15 40.17 18.52
N THR A 50 -17.91 40.60 18.42
CA THR A 50 -16.73 39.74 18.59
C THR A 50 -16.53 39.35 20.06
N ASN A 51 -17.35 39.90 20.95
CA ASN A 51 -17.24 39.77 22.38
C ASN A 51 -18.48 39.18 23.08
N ASN A 52 -19.54 38.89 22.31
CA ASN A 52 -20.78 38.25 22.74
C ASN A 52 -21.44 39.00 23.92
N ASN A 53 -21.42 40.34 23.90
CA ASN A 53 -22.05 41.18 24.93
C ASN A 53 -23.39 41.80 24.51
N SER A 54 -23.86 41.52 23.28
CA SER A 54 -25.07 42.07 22.68
C SER A 54 -25.05 43.59 22.48
N GLN A 55 -23.88 44.22 22.33
CA GLN A 55 -23.71 45.66 22.06
C GLN A 55 -22.69 45.91 20.94
N ILE A 56 -22.86 46.98 20.15
CA ILE A 56 -21.86 47.36 19.14
C ILE A 56 -20.67 48.04 19.81
N ASP A 57 -19.53 47.35 19.84
CA ASP A 57 -18.34 47.81 20.52
C ASP A 57 -17.32 48.55 19.62
N ALA A 58 -16.42 49.30 20.26
CA ALA A 58 -15.46 50.15 19.57
C ALA A 58 -14.42 49.34 18.75
N GLY A 59 -14.66 49.24 17.44
CA GLY A 59 -13.80 48.54 16.49
C GLY A 59 -14.43 47.28 15.90
N GLU A 60 -15.66 46.94 16.29
CA GLU A 60 -16.46 45.92 15.62
C GLU A 60 -16.97 46.42 14.27
N VAL A 61 -17.21 45.50 13.33
CA VAL A 61 -17.56 45.84 11.94
C VAL A 61 -18.85 45.17 11.51
N GLY A 62 -19.52 45.78 10.54
CA GLY A 62 -20.78 45.24 10.01
C GLY A 62 -20.58 44.15 8.96
N VAL A 63 -21.52 43.21 8.92
CA VAL A 63 -21.50 42.05 8.02
C VAL A 63 -22.30 42.36 6.77
N ASN A 64 -21.64 42.47 5.61
CA ASN A 64 -22.31 42.65 4.32
C ASN A 64 -22.71 41.31 3.70
N GLY A 65 -23.77 41.29 2.88
CA GLY A 65 -24.25 40.12 2.15
C GLY A 65 -25.26 39.25 2.92
N VAL A 66 -25.67 39.67 4.12
CA VAL A 66 -26.67 38.97 4.95
C VAL A 66 -28.06 39.26 4.40
N VAL A 67 -28.84 38.21 4.13
CA VAL A 67 -30.22 38.32 3.65
C VAL A 67 -31.14 38.59 4.84
N VAL A 68 -31.82 39.73 4.81
CA VAL A 68 -32.75 40.18 5.86
C VAL A 68 -34.18 40.17 5.29
N GLU A 69 -35.12 39.62 6.02
CA GLU A 69 -36.53 39.50 5.62
C GLU A 69 -37.45 40.26 6.57
N LEU A 70 -38.45 40.95 6.02
CA LEU A 70 -39.47 41.67 6.76
C LEU A 70 -40.81 40.93 6.70
N TYR A 71 -41.40 40.65 7.85
CA TYR A 71 -42.72 40.03 7.99
C TYR A 71 -43.72 41.01 8.65
N ALA A 72 -45.00 40.91 8.32
CA ALA A 72 -46.05 41.48 9.18
C ALA A 72 -46.23 40.59 10.41
N ALA A 73 -46.46 41.16 11.59
CA ALA A 73 -46.82 40.40 12.78
C ALA A 73 -48.34 40.32 12.97
N ASP A 74 -48.82 39.18 13.50
CA ASP A 74 -50.21 39.03 13.94
C ASP A 74 -50.45 39.63 15.34
N LEU A 75 -51.70 39.61 15.81
CA LEU A 75 -52.09 40.12 17.13
C LEU A 75 -51.52 39.34 18.33
N LEU A 76 -50.80 38.25 18.07
CA LEU A 76 -50.11 37.41 19.06
C LEU A 76 -48.58 37.52 18.92
N GLY A 77 -48.08 38.34 18.00
CA GLY A 77 -46.65 38.52 17.75
C GLY A 77 -45.99 37.48 16.85
N ASN A 78 -46.77 36.70 16.08
CA ASN A 78 -46.22 35.70 15.15
C ASN A 78 -46.04 36.30 13.74
N PRO A 79 -45.01 35.90 12.97
CA PRO A 79 -44.83 36.34 11.60
C PRO A 79 -45.92 35.77 10.66
N ILE A 80 -46.48 36.63 9.83
CA ILE A 80 -47.44 36.30 8.78
C ILE A 80 -46.66 36.06 7.48
N LEU A 81 -46.69 34.82 6.98
CA LEU A 81 -46.00 34.41 5.76
C LEU A 81 -46.82 34.78 4.49
N PRO A 82 -46.16 35.04 3.34
CA PRO A 82 -44.71 35.13 3.13
C PRO A 82 -44.14 36.49 3.59
N ALA A 83 -42.81 36.65 3.51
CA ALA A 83 -42.16 37.94 3.72
C ALA A 83 -42.77 39.03 2.84
N LEU A 84 -42.91 40.24 3.39
CA LEU A 84 -43.37 41.45 2.70
C LEU A 84 -42.28 42.02 1.79
N ALA A 85 -41.03 41.95 2.27
CA ALA A 85 -39.84 42.47 1.62
C ALA A 85 -38.61 41.67 2.06
N THR A 86 -37.56 41.75 1.26
CA THR A 86 -36.24 41.20 1.53
C THR A 86 -35.21 42.26 1.15
N ASP A 87 -34.19 42.42 1.96
CA ASP A 87 -33.02 43.26 1.69
C ASP A 87 -31.73 42.44 1.85
N THR A 88 -30.58 42.99 1.50
CA THR A 88 -29.28 42.35 1.67
C THR A 88 -28.25 43.35 2.14
N THR A 89 -27.64 43.07 3.30
CA THR A 89 -26.83 44.07 4.00
C THR A 89 -25.66 44.59 3.17
N ALA A 90 -25.40 45.89 3.26
CA ALA A 90 -24.35 46.54 2.48
C ALA A 90 -23.63 47.65 3.28
N ASN A 91 -22.54 48.15 2.70
CA ASN A 91 -21.84 49.38 3.11
C ASN A 91 -21.45 49.48 4.60
N GLY A 92 -21.27 48.34 5.28
CA GLY A 92 -20.97 48.27 6.71
C GLY A 92 -22.07 47.61 7.54
N GLY A 93 -22.80 46.65 6.95
CA GLY A 93 -23.81 45.83 7.63
C GLY A 93 -25.24 46.35 7.53
N TYR A 94 -25.50 47.44 6.81
CA TYR A 94 -26.79 48.13 6.84
C TYR A 94 -27.86 47.48 5.95
N TYR A 95 -29.09 47.46 6.44
CA TYR A 95 -30.31 47.10 5.71
C TYR A 95 -31.41 48.15 5.97
N LEU A 96 -32.36 48.29 5.04
CA LEU A 96 -33.43 49.29 5.15
C LEU A 96 -34.74 48.86 4.46
N PHE A 97 -35.80 48.76 5.25
CA PHE A 97 -37.17 48.61 4.77
C PHE A 97 -37.90 49.96 4.80
N ASP A 98 -37.98 50.64 3.65
CA ASP A 98 -38.64 51.94 3.51
C ASP A 98 -40.09 51.81 2.99
N THR A 99 -40.84 52.91 3.05
CA THR A 99 -42.23 53.07 2.58
C THR A 99 -43.29 52.20 3.28
N LEU A 100 -42.99 51.75 4.50
CA LEU A 100 -43.87 50.90 5.32
C LEU A 100 -45.15 51.63 5.74
N ALA A 101 -46.22 50.87 5.95
CA ALA A 101 -47.44 51.39 6.57
C ALA A 101 -47.29 51.36 8.11
N ALA A 102 -48.22 52.00 8.83
CA ALA A 102 -48.32 51.76 10.27
C ALA A 102 -48.81 50.32 10.52
N GLY A 103 -48.14 49.61 11.42
CA GLY A 103 -48.38 48.20 11.74
C GLY A 103 -47.25 47.58 12.54
N ASN A 104 -47.42 46.31 12.89
CA ASN A 104 -46.42 45.53 13.63
C ASN A 104 -45.61 44.69 12.64
N TYR A 105 -44.29 44.68 12.80
CA TYR A 105 -43.36 44.05 11.88
C TYR A 105 -42.33 43.19 12.62
N ILE A 106 -41.86 42.12 11.99
CA ILE A 106 -40.76 41.29 12.49
C ILE A 106 -39.66 41.33 11.45
N VAL A 107 -38.46 41.71 11.88
CA VAL A 107 -37.23 41.57 11.08
C VAL A 107 -36.62 40.20 11.38
N SER A 108 -36.14 39.53 10.33
CA SER A 108 -35.60 38.17 10.41
C SER A 108 -34.33 38.06 9.58
N ILE A 109 -33.24 37.61 10.20
CA ILE A 109 -32.06 37.11 9.51
C ILE A 109 -32.40 35.69 9.02
N ALA A 110 -32.53 35.54 7.70
CA ALA A 110 -33.02 34.31 7.09
C ALA A 110 -32.14 33.10 7.43
N ALA A 111 -32.75 31.94 7.65
CA ALA A 111 -32.04 30.69 7.98
C ALA A 111 -30.99 30.28 6.91
N SER A 112 -31.17 30.72 5.67
CA SER A 112 -30.22 30.49 4.57
C SER A 112 -28.88 31.20 4.75
N ASN A 113 -28.75 32.17 5.67
CA ASN A 113 -27.47 32.80 5.96
C ASN A 113 -26.51 31.88 6.73
N PHE A 114 -27.03 30.92 7.49
CA PHE A 114 -26.26 29.97 8.31
C PHE A 114 -26.00 28.64 7.61
N ALA A 115 -26.65 28.40 6.46
CA ALA A 115 -26.42 27.22 5.63
C ALA A 115 -25.08 27.32 4.87
N PRO A 116 -24.51 26.20 4.37
CA PRO A 116 -23.21 26.23 3.70
C PRO A 116 -23.11 27.20 2.52
N GLY A 117 -22.07 28.05 2.53
CA GLY A 117 -21.87 29.15 1.60
C GLY A 117 -22.69 30.43 1.90
N GLY A 118 -23.39 30.48 3.03
CA GLY A 118 -24.13 31.65 3.52
C GLY A 118 -23.22 32.70 4.17
N ALA A 119 -23.71 33.94 4.30
CA ALA A 119 -22.93 35.07 4.84
C ALA A 119 -22.61 34.95 6.35
N LEU A 120 -23.30 34.05 7.07
CA LEU A 120 -23.17 33.77 8.50
C LEU A 120 -22.98 32.26 8.75
N GLU A 121 -22.40 31.54 7.79
CA GLU A 121 -21.98 30.14 7.97
C GLU A 121 -21.06 30.01 9.19
N SER A 122 -21.43 29.13 10.12
CA SER A 122 -20.71 28.89 11.38
C SER A 122 -20.66 30.08 12.36
N TYR A 123 -21.61 31.02 12.27
CA TYR A 123 -21.81 32.07 13.28
C TYR A 123 -23.01 31.79 14.18
N TRP A 124 -22.88 32.18 15.44
CA TRP A 124 -23.95 32.19 16.43
C TRP A 124 -24.49 33.61 16.62
N SER A 125 -25.79 33.68 16.87
CA SER A 125 -26.47 34.88 17.37
C SER A 125 -25.86 35.30 18.72
N SER A 126 -25.84 36.59 19.01
CA SER A 126 -25.34 37.09 20.29
C SER A 126 -26.09 36.49 21.49
N ALA A 127 -25.44 36.51 22.66
CA ALA A 127 -25.84 35.88 23.90
C ALA A 127 -26.12 34.36 23.81
N THR A 128 -25.77 33.70 22.70
CA THR A 128 -25.69 32.24 22.62
C THR A 128 -24.53 31.73 23.47
N THR A 129 -24.69 30.59 24.13
CA THR A 129 -23.68 29.89 24.93
C THR A 129 -23.91 28.37 24.88
N MET A 130 -22.90 27.57 25.23
CA MET A 130 -23.01 26.13 25.45
C MET A 130 -22.70 25.79 26.92
N ASP A 131 -23.59 25.03 27.55
CA ASP A 131 -23.41 24.56 28.92
C ASP A 131 -22.45 23.36 29.00
N GLY A 132 -22.00 23.03 30.22
CA GLY A 132 -21.08 21.92 30.45
C GLY A 132 -21.61 20.53 30.09
N SER A 133 -22.90 20.38 29.73
CA SER A 133 -23.48 19.13 29.21
C SER A 133 -23.46 19.03 27.68
N GLY A 134 -23.11 20.12 26.99
CA GLY A 134 -23.16 20.27 25.53
C GLY A 134 -24.48 20.87 25.02
N ALA A 135 -25.34 21.37 25.90
CA ALA A 135 -26.60 21.99 25.49
C ALA A 135 -26.36 23.46 25.11
N VAL A 136 -26.73 23.83 23.89
CA VAL A 136 -26.72 25.23 23.44
C VAL A 136 -27.96 25.95 23.98
N SER A 137 -27.76 27.18 24.48
CA SER A 137 -28.82 28.06 24.94
C SER A 137 -28.48 29.52 24.64
N GLU A 138 -29.48 30.32 24.32
CA GLU A 138 -29.35 31.74 24.02
C GLU A 138 -30.20 32.53 25.02
N THR A 139 -29.70 33.70 25.43
CA THR A 139 -30.51 34.64 26.20
C THR A 139 -31.35 35.45 25.22
N ALA A 140 -32.68 35.37 25.35
CA ALA A 140 -33.58 36.13 24.48
C ALA A 140 -33.26 37.64 24.53
N ALA A 141 -33.13 38.24 23.36
CA ALA A 141 -32.75 39.63 23.20
C ALA A 141 -33.83 40.63 23.68
N PRO A 142 -33.43 41.88 23.95
CA PRO A 142 -34.36 43.00 24.12
C PRO A 142 -35.34 43.17 22.94
N ASP A 143 -36.52 43.68 23.27
CA ASP A 143 -37.55 44.03 22.29
C ASP A 143 -37.14 45.31 21.54
N GLY A 144 -37.05 45.27 20.21
CA GLY A 144 -36.67 46.43 19.38
C GLY A 144 -37.67 47.61 19.46
N ASP A 145 -38.90 47.38 19.96
CA ASP A 145 -39.85 48.45 20.32
C ASP A 145 -39.46 49.17 21.63
N ASN A 146 -38.26 48.89 22.20
CA ASN A 146 -37.64 49.64 23.29
C ASN A 146 -36.86 50.88 22.81
N ASP A 147 -36.69 51.04 21.50
CA ASP A 147 -35.99 52.13 20.81
C ASP A 147 -34.54 52.37 21.29
N THR A 148 -33.84 51.31 21.69
CA THR A 148 -32.43 51.36 22.13
C THR A 148 -31.51 50.97 20.97
N ASP A 149 -30.73 51.94 20.48
CA ASP A 149 -29.75 51.81 19.39
C ASP A 149 -28.51 50.99 19.83
N SER A 150 -27.93 50.22 18.90
CA SER A 150 -26.63 49.55 19.03
C SER A 150 -26.61 48.41 20.06
N GLU A 151 -27.75 47.75 20.27
CA GLU A 151 -27.88 46.49 21.02
C GLU A 151 -28.51 45.40 20.16
N ASP A 152 -28.17 44.14 20.42
CA ASP A 152 -28.70 43.02 19.63
C ASP A 152 -30.19 42.81 19.91
N ASN A 153 -31.01 42.72 18.87
CA ASN A 153 -32.43 42.40 18.96
C ASN A 153 -32.72 40.98 18.41
N GLY A 154 -31.70 40.22 18.03
CA GLY A 154 -31.84 38.86 17.49
C GLY A 154 -32.18 37.80 18.53
N THR A 155 -33.01 36.83 18.18
CA THR A 155 -33.09 35.57 18.92
C THR A 155 -33.29 34.41 17.96
N LEU A 156 -32.47 33.37 18.08
CA LEU A 156 -32.50 32.14 17.28
C LEU A 156 -33.78 31.36 17.52
N ASN A 157 -34.59 31.27 16.47
CA ASN A 157 -35.86 30.58 16.53
C ASN A 157 -35.73 29.11 16.14
N LEU A 158 -35.66 28.22 17.13
CA LEU A 158 -35.53 26.77 16.90
C LEU A 158 -36.82 26.09 16.38
N PHE A 159 -37.99 26.74 16.46
CA PHE A 159 -39.28 26.10 16.20
C PHE A 159 -40.32 27.04 15.52
N GLY A 160 -41.50 26.51 15.17
CA GLY A 160 -42.61 27.35 14.70
C GLY A 160 -42.50 27.76 13.23
N ALA A 161 -42.75 29.04 12.93
CA ALA A 161 -42.99 29.52 11.57
C ALA A 161 -41.70 29.86 10.78
N LEU A 162 -40.62 30.21 11.47
CA LEU A 162 -39.32 30.57 10.88
C LEU A 162 -38.17 29.78 11.58
N PRO A 163 -38.15 28.43 11.47
CA PRO A 163 -37.15 27.62 12.14
C PRO A 163 -35.75 27.85 11.56
N GLY A 164 -34.76 28.02 12.43
CA GLY A 164 -33.36 28.29 12.08
C GLY A 164 -33.06 29.73 11.67
N ALA A 165 -34.03 30.63 11.73
CA ALA A 165 -33.83 32.07 11.52
C ALA A 165 -33.56 32.77 12.86
N VAL A 166 -32.84 33.89 12.83
CA VAL A 166 -32.70 34.78 13.99
C VAL A 166 -33.68 35.93 13.80
N THR A 167 -34.61 36.11 14.75
CA THR A 167 -35.77 37.02 14.59
C THR A 167 -35.85 38.01 15.73
N ALA A 168 -36.14 39.28 15.41
CA ALA A 168 -36.52 40.28 16.40
C ALA A 168 -37.95 40.06 16.90
N LEU A 169 -38.25 40.63 18.07
CA LEU A 169 -39.62 40.78 18.55
C LEU A 169 -40.41 41.79 17.68
N PRO A 170 -41.77 41.81 17.76
CA PRO A 170 -42.58 42.64 16.86
C PRO A 170 -42.48 44.15 17.13
N VAL A 171 -41.76 44.87 16.27
CA VAL A 171 -41.63 46.34 16.31
C VAL A 171 -42.89 46.99 15.73
N THR A 172 -43.42 48.02 16.41
CA THR A 172 -44.72 48.64 16.11
C THR A 172 -44.57 50.07 15.59
N LEU A 173 -44.53 50.19 14.25
CA LEU A 173 -44.48 51.47 13.57
C LEU A 173 -45.87 52.13 13.55
N GLY A 174 -46.02 53.37 13.99
CA GLY A 174 -47.31 54.05 13.83
C GLY A 174 -47.57 55.31 14.67
N PRO A 175 -48.67 56.04 14.37
CA PRO A 175 -48.94 57.37 14.94
C PRO A 175 -49.38 57.36 16.42
N GLY A 176 -49.30 56.21 17.09
CA GLY A 176 -49.53 56.03 18.53
C GLY A 176 -48.26 55.74 19.31
N ASN A 177 -47.21 55.27 18.64
CA ASN A 177 -45.86 55.11 19.17
C ASN A 177 -45.03 56.35 18.81
N VAL A 178 -43.87 56.49 19.45
CA VAL A 178 -42.91 57.54 19.17
C VAL A 178 -41.64 56.83 18.71
N GLU A 179 -41.47 56.71 17.40
CA GLU A 179 -40.22 56.18 16.85
C GLU A 179 -39.01 57.02 17.35
N PRO A 180 -37.81 56.44 17.42
CA PRO A 180 -36.61 57.14 17.84
C PRO A 180 -36.27 58.35 16.93
N VAL A 181 -35.31 59.15 17.39
CA VAL A 181 -34.86 60.37 16.70
C VAL A 181 -33.39 60.67 16.95
N GLY A 182 -32.69 61.08 15.90
CA GLY A 182 -31.30 61.53 15.99
C GLY A 182 -30.28 60.38 16.08
N GLU A 183 -30.63 59.24 15.50
CA GLU A 183 -29.78 58.07 15.30
C GLU A 183 -28.48 58.47 14.60
N SER A 184 -27.37 57.86 15.03
CA SER A 184 -26.02 58.37 14.72
C SER A 184 -25.19 57.42 13.86
N ASP A 185 -25.66 56.21 13.68
CA ASP A 185 -25.02 55.06 13.04
C ASP A 185 -25.44 54.87 11.57
N LEU A 186 -26.29 55.75 11.01
CA LEU A 186 -26.97 55.57 9.72
C LEU A 186 -26.05 55.35 8.50
N GLU A 187 -26.53 54.58 7.52
CA GLU A 187 -25.81 54.32 6.26
C GLU A 187 -25.48 55.61 5.48
N SER A 188 -24.20 55.77 5.14
CA SER A 188 -23.69 56.98 4.48
C SER A 188 -24.29 57.22 3.09
N GLY A 189 -25.15 58.24 3.00
CA GLY A 189 -25.78 58.66 1.74
C GLY A 189 -27.18 58.08 1.52
N VAL A 190 -27.62 57.13 2.35
CA VAL A 190 -28.99 56.59 2.37
C VAL A 190 -29.77 57.16 3.57
N GLY A 191 -29.14 57.23 4.75
CA GLY A 191 -29.82 57.66 5.98
C GLY A 191 -30.95 56.70 6.37
N GLN A 192 -31.98 57.21 7.04
CA GLN A 192 -33.16 56.42 7.44
C GLN A 192 -34.22 56.20 6.32
N GLY A 193 -33.87 56.43 5.05
CA GLY A 193 -34.81 56.37 3.91
C GLY A 193 -35.62 57.66 3.69
N ILE A 194 -36.84 57.55 3.12
CA ILE A 194 -37.70 58.69 2.83
C ILE A 194 -38.65 59.08 3.96
N ALA A 195 -38.80 58.23 4.99
CA ALA A 195 -39.51 58.61 6.21
C ALA A 195 -38.65 59.62 7.01
N PRO A 196 -39.25 60.67 7.60
CA PRO A 196 -38.52 61.57 8.49
C PRO A 196 -38.33 60.91 9.86
N ASP A 197 -37.15 61.09 10.49
CA ASP A 197 -36.82 60.91 11.92
C ASP A 197 -37.94 60.25 12.77
N LEU A 198 -38.92 61.06 13.19
CA LEU A 198 -40.10 60.73 14.01
C LEU A 198 -41.05 59.65 13.44
N ARG A 199 -40.66 58.94 12.38
CA ARG A 199 -41.36 57.87 11.66
C ARG A 199 -40.40 56.79 11.12
N ALA A 200 -39.15 56.77 11.58
CA ALA A 200 -38.15 55.78 11.22
C ALA A 200 -37.64 55.12 12.50
N ASN A 201 -37.70 53.81 12.61
CA ASN A 201 -37.00 53.09 13.67
C ASN A 201 -35.74 52.47 13.05
N MET A 202 -34.58 52.98 13.46
CA MET A 202 -33.26 52.54 13.00
C MET A 202 -32.47 51.96 14.17
N THR A 203 -33.12 51.14 15.00
CA THR A 203 -32.53 50.56 16.22
C THR A 203 -32.80 49.06 16.32
N VAL A 204 -32.98 48.36 15.18
CA VAL A 204 -33.15 46.90 15.13
C VAL A 204 -31.86 46.26 14.60
N ASP A 205 -30.89 46.06 15.47
CA ASP A 205 -29.59 45.49 15.13
C ASP A 205 -29.56 43.96 15.33
N PHE A 206 -28.61 43.28 14.67
CA PHE A 206 -28.35 41.84 14.87
C PHE A 206 -26.85 41.54 15.01
N GLY A 207 -26.46 40.98 16.16
CA GLY A 207 -25.07 40.68 16.52
C GLY A 207 -24.70 39.22 16.30
N PHE A 208 -23.53 38.96 15.70
CA PHE A 208 -23.06 37.61 15.38
C PHE A 208 -21.59 37.38 15.75
N TYR A 209 -21.27 36.17 16.23
CA TYR A 209 -19.93 35.81 16.67
C TYR A 209 -19.60 34.34 16.44
N ARG A 210 -18.31 33.98 16.53
CA ARG A 210 -17.88 32.57 16.67
C ARG A 210 -16.58 32.43 17.44
N VAL A 211 -16.36 31.27 18.03
CA VAL A 211 -15.11 30.89 18.68
C VAL A 211 -14.47 29.71 17.96
N GLU A 212 -13.14 29.67 18.01
CA GLU A 212 -12.29 28.69 17.34
C GLU A 212 -11.24 28.16 18.34
N LEU A 213 -10.88 26.87 18.24
CA LEU A 213 -10.00 26.17 19.17
C LEU A 213 -9.05 25.21 18.43
N GLY A 214 -7.74 25.39 18.61
CA GLY A 214 -6.67 24.55 18.04
C GLY A 214 -5.64 24.14 19.10
N ASN A 215 -4.49 23.58 18.76
CA ASN A 215 -3.71 23.85 17.55
C ASN A 215 -2.94 22.63 17.00
N LEU A 216 -1.95 22.10 17.73
CA LEU A 216 -0.92 21.20 17.20
C LEU A 216 -0.90 19.83 17.90
N ILE A 217 -0.84 18.76 17.10
CA ILE A 217 -0.45 17.43 17.54
C ILE A 217 0.97 17.16 17.05
N PHE A 218 1.89 16.77 17.94
CA PHE A 218 3.30 16.61 17.60
C PHE A 218 3.94 15.34 18.17
N VAL A 219 4.97 14.86 17.48
CA VAL A 219 5.91 13.87 17.98
C VAL A 219 6.96 14.58 18.80
N ASP A 220 6.87 14.45 20.12
CA ASP A 220 7.92 14.87 21.05
C ASP A 220 9.00 13.78 21.06
N VAL A 221 10.13 14.08 20.45
CA VAL A 221 11.27 13.17 20.30
C VAL A 221 12.11 13.15 21.57
N ASN A 222 12.04 14.21 22.38
CA ASN A 222 12.93 14.42 23.52
C ASN A 222 12.24 14.26 24.89
N ALA A 223 10.92 14.07 24.89
CA ALA A 223 10.03 13.86 26.02
C ALA A 223 10.03 15.03 27.04
N ASN A 224 10.11 16.28 26.56
CA ASN A 224 10.08 17.48 27.41
C ASN A 224 8.71 18.18 27.48
N GLY A 225 7.68 17.69 26.78
CA GLY A 225 6.34 18.26 26.80
C GLY A 225 6.21 19.62 26.10
N ALA A 226 7.18 20.00 25.27
CA ALA A 226 7.15 21.19 24.42
C ALA A 226 7.49 20.82 22.97
N TYR A 227 7.03 21.61 22.01
CA TYR A 227 7.37 21.42 20.60
C TYR A 227 8.62 22.24 20.23
N ASP A 228 9.79 21.60 20.27
CA ASP A 228 11.08 22.19 19.88
C ASP A 228 11.28 22.11 18.36
N SER A 229 11.09 23.24 17.66
CA SER A 229 11.24 23.31 16.21
C SER A 229 12.63 22.83 15.74
N GLY A 230 12.68 21.68 15.05
CA GLY A 230 13.91 21.07 14.54
C GLY A 230 14.47 19.91 15.36
N THR A 231 13.89 19.64 16.53
CA THR A 231 14.01 18.35 17.25
C THR A 231 12.74 17.53 17.04
N ASP A 232 11.57 18.18 17.19
CA ASP A 232 10.26 17.55 17.15
C ASP A 232 9.58 17.75 15.79
N THR A 233 8.63 16.86 15.48
CA THR A 233 7.94 16.83 14.18
C THR A 233 6.43 16.79 14.35
N PRO A 234 5.63 17.54 13.57
CA PRO A 234 4.18 17.44 13.64
C PRO A 234 3.67 16.01 13.34
N LEU A 235 2.64 15.58 14.07
CA LEU A 235 2.11 14.22 13.99
C LEU A 235 0.83 14.17 13.14
N ALA A 236 0.98 13.60 11.94
CA ALA A 236 -0.13 13.35 11.04
C ALA A 236 -0.93 12.09 11.42
N GLY A 237 -2.22 12.08 11.08
CA GLY A 237 -3.09 10.91 11.28
C GLY A 237 -3.59 10.73 12.71
N ALA A 238 -3.39 11.70 13.60
CA ALA A 238 -4.00 11.70 14.92
C ALA A 238 -5.47 12.14 14.83
N THR A 239 -6.36 11.40 15.46
CA THR A 239 -7.78 11.75 15.57
C THR A 239 -7.97 12.71 16.75
N VAL A 240 -8.62 13.85 16.51
CA VAL A 240 -8.87 14.88 17.52
C VAL A 240 -10.37 15.12 17.64
N GLN A 241 -10.89 14.96 18.85
CA GLN A 241 -12.32 15.04 19.18
C GLN A 241 -12.58 16.15 20.19
N LEU A 242 -13.72 16.84 20.04
CA LEU A 242 -14.19 17.87 20.96
C LEU A 242 -15.27 17.29 21.89
N PHE A 243 -15.18 17.57 23.19
CA PHE A 243 -16.15 17.16 24.21
C PHE A 243 -16.65 18.37 24.99
N ALA A 244 -17.87 18.30 25.51
CA ALA A 244 -18.37 19.22 26.52
C ALA A 244 -17.59 19.06 27.83
N ALA A 245 -17.61 20.07 28.70
CA ALA A 245 -16.91 20.04 30.00
C ALA A 245 -17.28 18.87 30.94
N ASN A 246 -18.38 18.13 30.68
CA ASN A 246 -18.70 16.88 31.38
C ASN A 246 -17.81 15.68 30.99
N GLY A 247 -16.92 15.82 30.00
CA GLY A 247 -15.95 14.82 29.53
C GLY A 247 -16.56 13.57 28.85
N SER A 248 -17.87 13.55 28.62
CA SER A 248 -18.61 12.37 28.13
C SER A 248 -19.61 12.66 26.99
N THR A 249 -20.10 13.89 26.83
CA THR A 249 -20.79 14.34 25.60
C THR A 249 -19.75 14.77 24.58
N GLU A 250 -19.67 14.08 23.45
CA GLU A 250 -18.91 14.55 22.28
C GLU A 250 -19.68 15.67 21.58
N ILE A 251 -18.99 16.74 21.20
CA ILE A 251 -19.50 17.80 20.32
C ILE A 251 -19.16 17.37 18.90
N THR A 252 -20.17 16.96 18.14
CA THR A 252 -20.03 16.28 16.85
C THR A 252 -19.77 17.28 15.72
N VAL A 253 -18.54 17.79 15.66
CA VAL A 253 -18.03 18.75 14.64
C VAL A 253 -17.59 18.11 13.32
N GLY A 254 -17.74 16.80 13.19
CA GLY A 254 -17.39 16.07 11.96
C GLY A 254 -15.89 16.08 11.57
N PRO A 255 -15.57 15.48 10.41
CA PRO A 255 -14.24 15.50 9.80
C PRO A 255 -13.68 16.88 9.43
N ASP A 256 -14.53 17.87 9.08
CA ASP A 256 -14.07 19.22 8.75
C ASP A 256 -13.69 20.07 9.98
N GLY A 257 -14.17 19.69 11.17
CA GLY A 257 -13.91 20.38 12.44
C GLY A 257 -14.85 21.57 12.69
N ILE A 258 -15.88 21.77 11.88
CA ILE A 258 -16.73 22.96 11.92
C ILE A 258 -18.11 22.56 12.44
N LEU A 259 -18.49 23.06 13.62
CA LEU A 259 -19.81 22.76 14.18
C LEU A 259 -20.94 23.34 13.31
N GLY A 260 -21.94 22.51 13.00
CA GLY A 260 -23.16 22.90 12.30
C GLY A 260 -23.12 22.63 10.79
N THR A 261 -22.11 21.92 10.28
CA THR A 261 -21.99 21.57 8.87
C THR A 261 -22.71 20.25 8.54
N ALA A 262 -22.58 19.77 7.31
CA ALA A 262 -23.31 18.60 6.83
C ALA A 262 -22.69 17.25 7.26
N ASP A 263 -21.44 17.26 7.74
CA ASP A 263 -20.69 16.10 8.20
C ASP A 263 -20.55 16.01 9.74
N ASP A 264 -21.25 16.88 10.49
CA ASP A 264 -21.49 16.81 11.94
C ASP A 264 -21.79 15.37 12.40
N ALA A 265 -20.77 14.67 12.90
CA ALA A 265 -20.83 13.27 13.31
C ALA A 265 -19.81 12.96 14.42
N PRO A 266 -20.02 11.88 15.21
CA PRO A 266 -19.01 11.37 16.14
C PRO A 266 -17.74 10.91 15.43
N GLY A 267 -16.59 11.15 16.06
CA GLY A 267 -15.26 10.78 15.58
C GLY A 267 -14.30 11.96 15.40
N GLY A 268 -14.83 13.19 15.32
CA GLY A 268 -14.03 14.41 15.14
C GLY A 268 -13.22 14.43 13.84
N MET A 269 -12.11 15.17 13.85
CA MET A 269 -11.24 15.38 12.70
C MET A 269 -9.92 14.59 12.80
N THR A 270 -9.15 14.53 11.71
CA THR A 270 -7.83 13.87 11.68
C THR A 270 -6.75 14.82 11.19
N THR A 271 -5.61 14.88 11.87
CA THR A 271 -4.51 15.81 11.55
C THR A 271 -3.83 15.50 10.22
N GLY A 272 -3.52 16.56 9.47
CA GLY A 272 -2.73 16.49 8.24
C GLY A 272 -1.23 16.36 8.47
N ALA A 273 -0.44 16.42 7.39
CA ALA A 273 1.04 16.37 7.43
C ALA A 273 1.69 17.53 8.22
N ASN A 274 0.91 18.55 8.59
CA ASN A 274 1.29 19.69 9.41
C ASN A 274 0.97 19.49 10.90
N GLY A 275 0.35 18.37 11.30
CA GLY A 275 -0.08 18.08 12.68
C GLY A 275 -1.18 18.99 13.22
N LEU A 276 -1.70 19.93 12.41
CA LEU A 276 -2.65 20.93 12.89
C LEU A 276 -4.08 20.39 12.93
N TYR A 277 -4.84 20.85 13.90
CA TYR A 277 -6.29 20.70 14.00
C TYR A 277 -6.92 22.06 14.36
N LEU A 278 -8.19 22.25 13.99
CA LEU A 278 -8.93 23.47 14.30
C LEU A 278 -10.41 23.15 14.38
N PHE A 279 -11.00 23.37 15.55
CA PHE A 279 -12.43 23.42 15.73
C PHE A 279 -12.94 24.84 15.48
N SER A 280 -13.95 25.02 14.64
CA SER A 280 -14.56 26.31 14.33
C SER A 280 -16.08 26.25 14.49
N GLY A 281 -16.73 27.41 14.42
CA GLY A 281 -18.17 27.52 14.64
C GLY A 281 -18.61 27.21 16.07
N LEU A 282 -17.72 27.34 17.07
CA LEU A 282 -18.06 27.06 18.46
C LEU A 282 -18.76 28.27 19.10
N PRO A 283 -19.83 28.06 19.89
CA PRO A 283 -20.35 29.09 20.78
C PRO A 283 -19.40 29.28 21.99
N GLN A 284 -19.63 30.35 22.76
CA GLN A 284 -19.00 30.55 24.07
C GLN A 284 -19.34 29.38 25.00
N GLY A 285 -18.35 28.79 25.66
CA GLY A 285 -18.56 27.62 26.50
C GLY A 285 -17.28 27.03 27.08
N SER A 286 -17.41 25.87 27.72
CA SER A 286 -16.28 25.11 28.28
C SER A 286 -16.20 23.73 27.65
N TYR A 287 -14.99 23.37 27.21
CA TYR A 287 -14.73 22.22 26.35
C TYR A 287 -13.59 21.36 26.90
N ILE A 288 -13.47 20.14 26.37
CA ILE A 288 -12.32 19.24 26.55
C ILE A 288 -11.92 18.76 25.15
N VAL A 289 -10.65 18.86 24.79
CA VAL A 289 -10.12 18.25 23.57
C VAL A 289 -9.55 16.87 23.93
N ARG A 290 -9.74 15.88 23.05
CA ARG A 290 -9.19 14.54 23.20
C ARG A 290 -8.45 14.13 21.94
N ALA A 291 -7.15 13.88 22.06
CA ALA A 291 -6.28 13.47 20.98
C ALA A 291 -5.94 11.98 21.09
N THR A 292 -6.10 11.26 19.98
CA THR A 292 -5.73 9.86 19.83
C THR A 292 -4.74 9.74 18.68
N PRO A 293 -3.45 9.47 18.94
CA PRO A 293 -2.44 9.37 17.89
C PRO A 293 -2.61 8.06 17.10
N PRO A 294 -1.91 7.91 15.96
CA PRO A 294 -1.78 6.61 15.29
C PRO A 294 -1.24 5.52 16.24
N VAL A 295 -1.46 4.26 15.87
CA VAL A 295 -0.83 3.11 16.55
C VAL A 295 0.69 3.28 16.53
N GLY A 296 1.35 2.97 17.64
CA GLY A 296 2.80 3.16 17.79
C GLY A 296 3.21 4.47 18.46
N TYR A 297 2.28 5.20 19.09
CA TYR A 297 2.59 6.38 19.90
C TYR A 297 1.99 6.29 21.32
N SER A 298 2.62 6.94 22.29
CA SER A 298 2.13 7.15 23.66
C SER A 298 2.13 8.63 23.98
N SER A 299 1.13 9.13 24.73
CA SER A 299 1.15 10.48 25.32
C SER A 299 2.51 10.75 25.96
N THR A 300 3.06 11.93 25.76
CA THR A 300 4.17 12.41 26.57
C THR A 300 3.78 12.40 28.05
N VAL A 301 4.78 12.20 28.91
CA VAL A 301 4.53 11.97 30.33
C VAL A 301 4.28 13.32 31.02
N ASP A 302 3.11 13.45 31.66
CA ASP A 302 2.58 14.53 32.53
C ASP A 302 3.57 15.01 33.64
N THR A 303 4.71 15.55 33.23
CA THR A 303 5.86 15.86 34.08
C THR A 303 6.60 17.14 33.70
N ALA A 304 6.25 17.77 32.57
CA ALA A 304 6.72 19.09 32.19
C ALA A 304 5.61 20.12 32.40
N ASP A 305 5.86 21.07 33.30
CA ASP A 305 4.94 22.11 33.79
C ASP A 305 3.47 21.70 34.00
N ASN A 306 3.23 20.93 35.07
CA ASN A 306 1.89 20.55 35.53
C ASN A 306 0.92 21.74 35.75
N ALA A 307 1.36 22.99 35.75
CA ALA A 307 0.47 24.15 35.87
C ALA A 307 -0.41 24.34 34.64
N ASP A 308 0.10 24.02 33.43
CA ASP A 308 -0.64 24.19 32.19
C ASP A 308 -1.50 22.96 31.84
N THR A 309 -0.96 21.75 32.02
CA THR A 309 -1.77 20.52 31.93
C THR A 309 -2.98 20.56 32.90
N ALA A 310 -2.82 21.16 34.08
CA ALA A 310 -3.91 21.38 35.04
C ALA A 310 -4.88 22.53 34.68
N ASN A 311 -4.50 23.43 33.77
CA ASN A 311 -5.26 24.61 33.39
C ASN A 311 -4.89 25.09 31.95
N PRO A 312 -5.47 24.51 30.88
CA PRO A 312 -5.17 24.91 29.51
C PRO A 312 -5.51 26.38 29.19
N ASP A 313 -6.26 27.06 30.06
CA ASP A 313 -6.53 28.49 29.97
C ASP A 313 -5.29 29.39 30.26
N THR A 314 -4.07 28.86 30.52
CA THR A 314 -2.88 29.72 30.71
C THR A 314 -2.35 30.37 29.43
N ASN A 315 -2.77 29.90 28.25
CA ASN A 315 -2.34 30.42 26.94
C ASN A 315 -0.81 30.30 26.74
N THR A 316 -0.27 29.14 27.07
CA THR A 316 1.04 28.71 26.57
C THR A 316 0.78 27.93 25.28
N ASP A 317 1.51 28.23 24.20
CA ASP A 317 1.39 27.60 22.87
C ASP A 317 2.68 26.81 22.61
N ASN A 318 2.56 25.69 21.89
CA ASN A 318 3.61 24.70 21.62
C ASN A 318 4.00 23.86 22.85
N ASN A 319 3.04 23.45 23.69
CA ASN A 319 3.29 22.60 24.87
C ASN A 319 2.14 21.63 25.17
N ASP A 320 2.44 20.51 25.84
CA ASP A 320 1.50 19.40 26.03
C ASP A 320 0.44 19.69 27.12
N ASN A 321 -0.79 20.01 26.70
CA ASN A 321 -1.93 20.16 27.61
C ASN A 321 -2.59 18.80 27.96
N GLY A 322 -2.05 17.68 27.45
CA GLY A 322 -2.64 16.35 27.55
C GLY A 322 -2.41 15.63 28.88
N VAL A 323 -3.51 15.27 29.56
CA VAL A 323 -3.50 14.20 30.56
C VAL A 323 -3.70 12.86 29.86
N GLY A 324 -2.79 11.91 30.07
CA GLY A 324 -2.94 10.54 29.55
C GLY A 324 -4.16 9.83 30.18
N VAL A 325 -5.18 9.55 29.37
CA VAL A 325 -6.46 8.94 29.82
C VAL A 325 -6.67 7.50 29.31
N GLY A 326 -5.78 7.00 28.46
CA GLY A 326 -5.82 5.63 27.93
C GLY A 326 -4.48 5.23 27.30
N VAL A 327 -4.46 4.10 26.59
CA VAL A 327 -3.30 3.72 25.77
C VAL A 327 -3.28 4.60 24.52
N GLY A 328 -2.17 5.31 24.30
CA GLY A 328 -2.04 6.28 23.22
C GLY A 328 -2.81 7.59 23.44
N GLN A 329 -4.02 7.54 24.00
CA GLN A 329 -4.93 8.69 24.08
C GLN A 329 -4.64 9.68 25.24
N ALA A 330 -4.65 10.96 24.91
CA ALA A 330 -4.56 12.10 25.83
C ALA A 330 -5.83 12.96 25.77
N ALA A 331 -6.15 13.66 26.86
CA ALA A 331 -7.23 14.64 26.90
C ALA A 331 -6.82 15.88 27.70
N SER A 332 -7.23 17.07 27.24
CA SER A 332 -7.04 18.30 28.00
C SER A 332 -7.87 18.27 29.28
N ASN A 333 -7.48 19.09 30.25
CA ASN A 333 -8.47 19.56 31.24
C ASN A 333 -9.48 20.50 30.57
N VAL A 334 -10.46 20.99 31.35
CA VAL A 334 -11.49 21.90 30.81
C VAL A 334 -10.85 23.22 30.36
N VAL A 335 -11.01 23.56 29.08
CA VAL A 335 -10.65 24.86 28.48
C VAL A 335 -11.90 25.73 28.37
N THR A 336 -11.80 27.01 28.70
CA THR A 336 -12.92 27.96 28.75
C THR A 336 -12.82 28.99 27.64
N LEU A 337 -13.60 28.75 26.59
CA LEU A 337 -13.73 29.62 25.43
C LEU A 337 -14.63 30.81 25.76
N THR A 338 -14.00 31.94 26.08
CA THR A 338 -14.66 33.26 26.18
C THR A 338 -14.32 34.08 24.93
N PRO A 339 -15.31 34.65 24.22
CA PRO A 339 -15.11 35.74 23.27
C PRO A 339 -14.39 36.96 23.91
N GLY A 340 -14.31 38.11 23.23
CA GLY A 340 -13.72 39.34 23.81
C GLY A 340 -14.39 39.87 25.11
N SER A 341 -14.12 41.08 25.58
CA SER A 341 -13.19 42.10 25.07
C SER A 341 -12.21 42.52 26.17
N SER A 342 -12.41 43.65 26.87
CA SER A 342 -11.56 44.05 28.00
C SER A 342 -12.05 43.42 29.31
N GLY A 343 -11.29 42.46 29.83
CA GLY A 343 -11.63 41.74 31.07
C GLY A 343 -11.81 40.23 30.89
N ALA A 344 -11.96 39.76 29.64
CA ALA A 344 -11.69 38.37 29.29
C ALA A 344 -10.23 38.02 29.62
N ALA A 345 -9.94 36.73 29.84
CA ALA A 345 -8.57 36.27 29.99
C ALA A 345 -7.75 36.61 28.73
N SER A 346 -6.44 36.80 28.87
CA SER A 346 -5.56 37.15 27.76
C SER A 346 -5.23 35.94 26.87
N ASN A 347 -6.18 35.02 26.67
CA ASN A 347 -5.97 33.67 26.17
C ASN A 347 -6.36 33.44 24.71
N ASN A 348 -6.79 34.47 23.98
CA ASN A 348 -7.29 34.32 22.61
C ASN A 348 -6.80 35.41 21.66
N THR A 349 -6.69 35.08 20.37
CA THR A 349 -6.55 36.03 19.28
C THR A 349 -7.93 36.49 18.82
N VAL A 350 -8.25 37.77 19.03
CA VAL A 350 -9.55 38.38 18.68
C VAL A 350 -9.44 39.11 17.34
N VAL A 351 -10.34 38.80 16.40
CA VAL A 351 -10.33 39.35 15.03
C VAL A 351 -11.70 39.94 14.68
N ASN A 352 -11.89 41.23 15.00
CA ASN A 352 -13.16 41.93 14.77
C ASN A 352 -13.63 41.92 13.31
N SER A 353 -12.71 41.90 12.33
CA SER A 353 -13.07 41.87 10.91
C SER A 353 -13.76 40.58 10.45
N THR A 354 -13.75 39.55 11.29
CA THR A 354 -14.36 38.23 11.06
C THR A 354 -15.22 37.77 12.24
N GLY A 355 -15.46 38.61 13.25
CA GLY A 355 -16.26 38.22 14.44
C GLY A 355 -15.75 36.98 15.17
N SER A 356 -14.46 36.67 15.03
CA SER A 356 -13.88 35.40 15.48
C SER A 356 -12.91 35.61 16.63
N THR A 357 -13.00 34.72 17.62
CA THR A 357 -12.05 34.60 18.72
C THR A 357 -11.38 33.22 18.63
N LEU A 358 -10.06 33.17 18.49
CA LEU A 358 -9.28 31.92 18.35
C LEU A 358 -8.45 31.65 19.61
N ASN A 359 -8.62 30.47 20.20
CA ASN A 359 -7.68 29.88 21.15
C ASN A 359 -6.72 28.90 20.43
N PRO A 360 -5.42 29.23 20.27
CA PRO A 360 -4.47 28.35 19.60
C PRO A 360 -3.63 27.51 20.58
N THR A 361 -4.07 27.31 21.84
CA THR A 361 -3.17 26.89 22.94
C THR A 361 -3.52 25.54 23.56
N VAL A 362 -4.15 24.65 22.78
CA VAL A 362 -4.37 23.26 23.18
C VAL A 362 -3.61 22.34 22.23
N ASP A 363 -2.39 21.98 22.59
CA ASP A 363 -1.52 21.07 21.87
C ASP A 363 -1.35 19.75 22.62
N PHE A 364 -0.90 18.71 21.90
CA PHE A 364 -0.67 17.40 22.46
C PHE A 364 0.65 16.79 21.98
N GLY A 365 1.49 16.40 22.94
CA GLY A 365 2.75 15.71 22.69
C GLY A 365 2.59 14.19 22.71
N PHE A 366 3.29 13.52 21.80
CA PHE A 366 3.32 12.06 21.72
C PHE A 366 4.73 11.54 21.47
N THR A 367 5.19 10.61 22.32
CA THR A 367 6.42 9.85 22.08
C THR A 367 6.14 8.67 21.14
N GLY A 368 7.02 8.44 20.16
CA GLY A 368 6.97 7.23 19.33
C GLY A 368 7.37 5.99 20.12
N ASN A 369 6.49 4.99 20.21
CA ASN A 369 6.68 3.70 20.90
C ASN A 369 7.63 2.74 20.16
N ASN A 370 8.73 3.24 19.58
CA ASN A 370 9.79 2.44 18.94
C ASN A 370 10.58 1.52 19.92
N GLY A 371 10.03 1.26 21.11
CA GLY A 371 10.54 0.33 22.10
C GLY A 371 9.45 -0.27 23.01
N ALA A 372 8.15 -0.19 22.68
CA ALA A 372 7.11 -0.85 23.48
C ALA A 372 7.08 -2.38 23.23
N VAL A 373 7.30 -2.77 21.98
CA VAL A 373 7.56 -4.15 21.56
C VAL A 373 8.76 -4.14 20.62
N THR A 374 9.69 -5.07 20.78
CA THR A 374 10.79 -5.30 19.84
C THR A 374 10.84 -6.77 19.47
N LYS A 375 11.15 -7.07 18.20
CA LYS A 375 11.39 -8.43 17.72
C LYS A 375 12.75 -8.50 17.04
N THR A 376 13.50 -9.57 17.31
CA THR A 376 14.86 -9.76 16.81
C THR A 376 15.14 -11.23 16.54
N LEU A 377 15.88 -11.52 15.47
CA LEU A 377 16.62 -12.77 15.36
C LEU A 377 17.73 -12.75 16.42
N VAL A 378 17.83 -13.79 17.26
CA VAL A 378 18.84 -13.87 18.34
C VAL A 378 19.85 -15.00 18.17
N GLY A 379 19.73 -15.75 17.07
CA GLY A 379 20.65 -16.79 16.65
C GLY A 379 19.96 -17.84 15.78
N THR A 380 20.75 -18.71 15.18
CA THR A 380 20.29 -19.87 14.41
C THR A 380 20.97 -21.14 14.95
N ASN A 381 20.62 -22.32 14.45
CA ASN A 381 21.31 -23.57 14.81
C ASN A 381 22.61 -23.79 14.00
N GLU A 382 22.76 -23.10 12.86
CA GLU A 382 23.92 -23.24 11.98
C GLU A 382 25.05 -22.26 12.30
N THR A 383 26.25 -22.57 11.79
CA THR A 383 27.47 -21.77 12.06
C THR A 383 28.25 -21.40 10.80
N PHE A 384 27.81 -21.86 9.63
CA PHE A 384 28.38 -21.50 8.33
C PHE A 384 27.63 -20.32 7.68
N THR A 385 26.38 -20.10 8.05
CA THR A 385 25.54 -18.94 7.71
C THR A 385 25.81 -17.76 8.65
N THR A 386 25.45 -16.54 8.23
CA THR A 386 25.59 -15.32 9.05
C THR A 386 24.48 -14.33 8.76
N ASP A 387 23.74 -13.94 9.81
CA ASP A 387 22.71 -12.88 9.82
C ASP A 387 23.05 -11.70 8.86
N PRO A 388 22.23 -11.43 7.82
CA PRO A 388 20.87 -11.94 7.59
C PRO A 388 20.77 -13.24 6.77
N ASP A 389 21.87 -13.78 6.25
CA ASP A 389 21.86 -14.92 5.32
C ASP A 389 21.57 -16.24 6.05
N VAL A 390 20.63 -17.05 5.54
CA VAL A 390 20.18 -18.33 6.11
C VAL A 390 19.93 -19.40 5.03
N ALA A 391 20.15 -20.67 5.37
CA ALA A 391 20.01 -21.81 4.47
C ALA A 391 18.66 -22.54 4.64
N ILE A 392 18.28 -23.37 3.65
CA ILE A 392 17.06 -24.18 3.72
C ILE A 392 17.23 -25.34 4.70
N GLY A 393 16.24 -25.55 5.56
CA GLY A 393 16.29 -26.42 6.74
C GLY A 393 16.77 -25.72 8.02
N GLU A 394 17.33 -24.51 7.93
CA GLU A 394 17.91 -23.81 9.08
C GLU A 394 16.83 -23.39 10.10
N ILE A 395 17.13 -23.58 11.37
CA ILE A 395 16.27 -23.24 12.50
C ILE A 395 16.70 -21.89 13.10
N LEU A 396 15.83 -20.90 12.91
CA LEU A 396 15.96 -19.52 13.36
C LEU A 396 15.35 -19.35 14.74
N THR A 397 16.09 -18.75 15.69
CA THR A 397 15.57 -18.41 17.03
C THR A 397 15.20 -16.94 17.09
N TYR A 398 13.91 -16.66 17.22
CA TYR A 398 13.37 -15.32 17.36
C TYR A 398 13.06 -14.98 18.82
N GLU A 399 13.26 -13.72 19.17
CA GLU A 399 12.89 -13.15 20.47
C GLU A 399 11.91 -12.00 20.28
N VAL A 400 10.85 -12.00 21.07
CA VAL A 400 9.91 -10.89 21.24
C VAL A 400 10.02 -10.38 22.68
N LEU A 401 10.34 -9.09 22.83
CA LEU A 401 10.34 -8.38 24.10
C LEU A 401 9.18 -7.38 24.10
N VAL A 402 8.41 -7.35 25.20
CA VAL A 402 7.31 -6.41 25.43
C VAL A 402 7.57 -5.67 26.74
N ASN A 403 7.65 -4.34 26.68
CA ASN A 403 7.75 -3.50 27.87
C ASN A 403 6.37 -3.33 28.51
N LEU A 404 6.23 -3.78 29.76
CA LEU A 404 5.01 -3.74 30.54
C LEU A 404 4.97 -2.47 31.41
N PRO A 405 3.97 -1.58 31.24
CA PRO A 405 3.87 -0.35 32.01
C PRO A 405 3.48 -0.60 33.48
N VAL A 406 3.80 0.36 34.34
CA VAL A 406 3.45 0.32 35.77
C VAL A 406 1.97 0.65 35.97
N GLY A 407 1.32 -0.02 36.92
CA GLY A 407 0.02 0.39 37.48
C GLY A 407 -1.22 -0.26 36.88
N THR A 408 -1.36 -0.33 35.55
CA THR A 408 -2.58 -0.87 34.91
C THR A 408 -2.41 -2.35 34.54
N PRO A 409 -3.33 -3.26 34.92
CA PRO A 409 -3.30 -4.64 34.46
C PRO A 409 -3.69 -4.74 32.98
N LEU A 410 -3.08 -5.65 32.23
CA LEU A 410 -3.47 -5.95 30.85
C LEU A 410 -4.38 -7.18 30.85
N THR A 411 -5.52 -7.12 30.16
CA THR A 411 -6.50 -8.23 30.13
C THR A 411 -6.70 -8.78 28.72
N SER A 412 -6.97 -10.09 28.62
CA SER A 412 -7.12 -10.83 27.36
C SER A 412 -5.94 -10.65 26.40
N VAL A 413 -4.72 -10.79 26.93
CA VAL A 413 -3.47 -10.63 26.20
C VAL A 413 -3.22 -11.79 25.24
N THR A 414 -2.87 -11.46 24.00
CA THR A 414 -2.41 -12.39 22.96
C THR A 414 -1.18 -11.86 22.25
N LEU A 415 -0.28 -12.77 21.86
CA LEU A 415 0.77 -12.51 20.87
C LEU A 415 0.46 -13.36 19.64
N THR A 416 0.27 -12.72 18.49
CA THR A 416 0.06 -13.38 17.20
C THR A 416 1.28 -13.10 16.33
N ASP A 417 1.98 -14.16 15.95
CA ASP A 417 3.20 -14.07 15.17
C ASP A 417 2.93 -14.56 13.74
N GLN A 418 3.23 -13.72 12.75
CA GLN A 418 3.08 -13.95 11.31
C GLN A 418 4.47 -14.00 10.67
N MET A 419 4.90 -15.21 10.33
CA MET A 419 6.05 -15.41 9.45
C MET A 419 5.63 -15.22 7.98
N ASP A 420 6.59 -15.10 7.06
CA ASP A 420 6.32 -15.13 5.62
C ASP A 420 6.17 -16.56 5.06
N LYS A 421 5.78 -16.66 3.78
CA LYS A 421 5.73 -17.93 3.03
C LYS A 421 7.15 -18.46 2.85
N GLY A 422 7.43 -19.63 3.44
CA GLY A 422 8.79 -20.17 3.50
C GLY A 422 9.30 -20.38 4.93
N LEU A 423 8.60 -19.89 5.94
CA LEU A 423 8.91 -20.09 7.35
C LEU A 423 7.76 -20.81 8.08
N ALA A 424 8.10 -21.73 9.00
CA ALA A 424 7.13 -22.37 9.88
C ALA A 424 7.60 -22.44 11.34
N PHE A 425 6.67 -22.33 12.29
CA PHE A 425 6.93 -22.53 13.71
C PHE A 425 7.49 -23.92 14.01
N VAL A 426 8.47 -24.02 14.92
CA VAL A 426 9.04 -25.27 15.44
C VAL A 426 8.56 -25.50 16.88
N ASP A 427 9.02 -24.67 17.81
CA ASP A 427 8.64 -24.73 19.23
C ASP A 427 8.86 -23.40 19.97
N CYS A 428 8.36 -23.32 21.20
CA CYS A 428 8.53 -22.18 22.11
C CYS A 428 9.55 -22.59 23.19
N LEU A 429 10.68 -21.87 23.24
CA LEU A 429 11.83 -22.20 24.09
C LEU A 429 11.70 -21.61 25.50
N LEU A 430 11.23 -20.37 25.58
CA LEU A 430 11.28 -19.56 26.79
C LEU A 430 10.10 -18.59 26.79
N ALA A 431 9.44 -18.44 27.93
CA ALA A 431 8.56 -17.30 28.19
C ALA A 431 8.75 -16.82 29.64
N GLU A 432 9.17 -15.57 29.84
CA GLU A 432 9.43 -14.98 31.16
C GLU A 432 8.70 -13.67 31.35
N VAL A 433 7.93 -13.52 32.42
CA VAL A 433 7.27 -12.26 32.82
C VAL A 433 8.03 -11.66 33.98
N ALA A 434 8.55 -10.44 33.83
CA ALA A 434 9.36 -9.74 34.84
C ALA A 434 10.56 -10.55 35.35
N GLY A 435 11.17 -11.39 34.48
CA GLY A 435 12.25 -12.30 34.85
C GLY A 435 11.82 -13.53 35.68
N VAL A 436 10.51 -13.82 35.73
CA VAL A 436 9.96 -15.05 36.30
C VAL A 436 9.56 -15.98 35.16
N ASP A 437 10.16 -17.18 35.13
CA ASP A 437 9.83 -18.23 34.17
C ASP A 437 8.34 -18.61 34.22
N GLN A 438 7.68 -18.47 33.08
CA GLN A 438 6.29 -18.86 32.77
C GLN A 438 6.23 -19.82 31.58
N THR A 439 7.36 -20.37 31.12
CA THR A 439 7.49 -21.20 29.92
C THR A 439 6.49 -22.37 29.93
N ALA A 440 6.37 -23.07 31.06
CA ALA A 440 5.43 -24.19 31.19
C ALA A 440 3.94 -23.80 31.07
N ALA A 441 3.59 -22.52 31.27
CA ALA A 441 2.24 -22.02 31.06
C ALA A 441 2.05 -21.50 29.62
N ILE A 442 2.92 -20.58 29.19
CA ILE A 442 2.79 -19.83 27.93
C ILE A 442 3.19 -20.69 26.71
N CYS A 443 4.25 -21.50 26.80
CA CYS A 443 4.69 -22.39 25.71
C CYS A 443 3.89 -23.71 25.64
N SER A 444 2.80 -23.87 26.42
CA SER A 444 2.01 -25.10 26.41
C SER A 444 1.15 -25.21 25.14
N SER A 445 0.94 -26.43 24.64
CA SER A 445 0.11 -26.68 23.43
C SER A 445 -1.40 -26.39 23.61
N ALA A 446 -1.81 -25.91 24.78
CA ALA A 446 -3.16 -25.39 25.05
C ALA A 446 -3.23 -23.86 24.93
N VAL A 447 -2.07 -23.19 24.88
CA VAL A 447 -1.90 -21.73 24.84
C VAL A 447 -1.25 -21.29 23.52
N VAL A 448 -0.34 -22.09 22.99
CA VAL A 448 0.27 -21.93 21.66
C VAL A 448 -0.56 -22.68 20.63
N SER A 449 -1.11 -21.96 19.65
CA SER A 449 -1.80 -22.53 18.50
C SER A 449 -1.12 -22.10 17.21
N PRO A 450 -0.25 -22.95 16.63
CA PRO A 450 0.16 -22.82 15.24
C PRO A 450 -1.06 -23.08 14.34
N LEU A 451 -1.32 -22.15 13.42
CA LEU A 451 -2.45 -22.16 12.51
C LEU A 451 -1.95 -22.00 11.07
N VAL A 452 -2.74 -22.51 10.12
CA VAL A 452 -2.71 -21.98 8.76
C VAL A 452 -3.40 -20.62 8.83
N ASP A 453 -2.78 -19.57 8.29
CA ASP A 453 -3.44 -18.26 8.24
C ASP A 453 -4.80 -18.34 7.53
N SER A 454 -5.80 -17.71 8.14
CA SER A 454 -7.21 -17.77 7.75
C SER A 454 -7.52 -17.29 6.33
N GLY A 455 -6.60 -16.55 5.70
CA GLY A 455 -6.70 -16.08 4.32
C GLY A 455 -6.15 -17.04 3.25
N ASP A 456 -5.41 -18.08 3.62
CA ASP A 456 -4.59 -18.87 2.69
C ASP A 456 -5.09 -20.32 2.50
N PRO A 457 -5.04 -20.91 1.29
CA PRO A 457 -5.52 -22.27 1.07
C PRO A 457 -4.56 -23.30 1.69
N PRO A 458 -5.03 -24.27 2.49
CA PRO A 458 -4.18 -25.26 3.15
C PRO A 458 -3.55 -26.30 2.19
N SER A 459 -3.70 -26.13 0.87
CA SER A 459 -3.13 -27.00 -0.16
C SER A 459 -1.75 -26.57 -0.67
N ASN A 460 -1.26 -25.39 -0.29
CA ASN A 460 0.12 -24.98 -0.59
C ASN A 460 1.03 -25.43 0.59
N PRO A 461 2.14 -26.14 0.34
CA PRO A 461 3.04 -26.65 1.38
C PRO A 461 3.75 -25.56 2.20
N ALA A 462 3.91 -24.33 1.68
CA ALA A 462 4.48 -23.20 2.41
C ALA A 462 3.50 -22.54 3.42
N ASN A 463 2.27 -23.07 3.58
CA ASN A 463 1.21 -22.50 4.43
C ASN A 463 1.10 -23.04 5.87
N PRO A 464 1.26 -24.35 6.14
CA PRO A 464 1.22 -24.87 7.51
C PRO A 464 2.32 -24.28 8.41
N GLY A 465 1.95 -23.90 9.64
CA GLY A 465 2.88 -23.42 10.67
C GLY A 465 3.32 -21.96 10.57
N ARG A 466 2.92 -21.20 9.54
CA ARG A 466 3.31 -19.79 9.33
C ARG A 466 2.74 -18.80 10.38
N GLN A 467 1.55 -19.09 10.91
CA GLN A 467 0.93 -18.28 11.96
C GLN A 467 1.02 -19.02 13.30
N VAL A 468 1.46 -18.35 14.37
CA VAL A 468 1.40 -18.90 15.73
C VAL A 468 0.80 -17.89 16.70
N VAL A 469 -0.19 -18.32 17.48
CA VAL A 469 -0.87 -17.49 18.48
C VAL A 469 -0.59 -18.00 19.88
N PHE A 470 -0.03 -17.14 20.75
CA PHE A 470 0.17 -17.36 22.18
C PHE A 470 -0.94 -16.65 22.97
N THR A 471 -1.85 -17.42 23.57
CA THR A 471 -3.01 -16.89 24.32
C THR A 471 -2.69 -16.70 25.81
N ILE A 472 -1.94 -15.63 26.13
CA ILE A 472 -1.32 -15.42 27.45
C ILE A 472 -2.34 -15.14 28.56
N GLY A 473 -3.47 -14.48 28.24
CA GLY A 473 -4.54 -14.20 29.21
C GLY A 473 -4.33 -12.89 29.98
N ASP A 474 -4.65 -12.83 31.27
CA ASP A 474 -4.55 -11.58 32.03
C ASP A 474 -3.17 -11.43 32.69
N ILE A 475 -2.47 -10.32 32.42
CA ILE A 475 -1.21 -9.94 33.06
C ILE A 475 -1.50 -8.92 34.18
N PRO A 476 -1.19 -9.24 35.45
CA PRO A 476 -1.39 -8.32 36.56
C PRO A 476 -0.65 -6.99 36.41
N ALA A 477 -1.15 -5.95 37.07
CA ALA A 477 -0.51 -4.65 37.17
C ALA A 477 0.93 -4.77 37.69
N GLN A 478 1.90 -4.23 36.94
CA GLN A 478 3.30 -4.24 37.35
C GLN A 478 3.56 -3.14 38.40
N THR A 479 4.40 -3.44 39.39
CA THR A 479 4.76 -2.52 40.50
C THR A 479 6.04 -1.73 40.20
N SER A 480 6.77 -2.11 39.15
CA SER A 480 7.91 -1.43 38.56
C SER A 480 7.94 -1.76 37.06
N ALA A 481 8.64 -0.99 36.23
CA ALA A 481 8.80 -1.32 34.82
C ALA A 481 9.40 -2.75 34.68
N ALA A 482 8.81 -3.54 33.79
CA ALA A 482 9.13 -4.95 33.62
C ALA A 482 8.99 -5.35 32.14
N THR A 483 9.56 -6.50 31.77
CA THR A 483 9.45 -7.06 30.42
C THR A 483 8.72 -8.40 30.45
N LEU A 484 7.87 -8.66 29.45
CA LEU A 484 7.66 -10.03 28.98
C LEU A 484 8.70 -10.32 27.91
N ARG A 485 9.30 -11.51 27.97
CA ARG A 485 10.20 -12.07 26.96
C ARG A 485 9.63 -13.39 26.47
N ILE A 486 9.52 -13.57 25.17
CA ILE A 486 9.19 -14.86 24.54
C ILE A 486 10.28 -15.18 23.52
N GLN A 487 10.86 -16.38 23.61
CA GLN A 487 11.75 -16.92 22.57
C GLN A 487 11.11 -18.17 21.96
N TYR A 488 11.13 -18.26 20.64
CA TYR A 488 10.62 -19.39 19.89
C TYR A 488 11.49 -19.66 18.66
N ARG A 489 11.34 -20.86 18.09
CA ARG A 489 12.05 -21.27 16.89
C ARG A 489 11.13 -21.36 15.68
N ALA A 490 11.65 -20.98 14.53
CA ALA A 490 11.05 -21.20 13.22
C ALA A 490 12.06 -21.90 12.30
N ILE A 491 11.59 -22.58 11.26
CA ILE A 491 12.43 -23.26 10.27
C ILE A 491 12.20 -22.70 8.87
N VAL A 492 13.28 -22.55 8.11
CA VAL A 492 13.27 -22.30 6.66
C VAL A 492 12.85 -23.58 5.93
N LEU A 493 11.68 -23.56 5.30
CA LEU A 493 11.06 -24.72 4.65
C LEU A 493 11.72 -25.10 3.32
N ASP A 494 11.69 -26.38 2.97
CA ASP A 494 12.01 -26.82 1.62
C ASP A 494 10.78 -26.72 0.70
N VAL A 495 10.59 -25.53 0.12
CA VAL A 495 9.47 -25.21 -0.77
C VAL A 495 9.92 -24.38 -1.96
N ILE A 496 9.14 -24.39 -3.05
CA ILE A 496 9.47 -23.66 -4.28
C ILE A 496 9.47 -22.13 -4.08
N GLU A 497 8.78 -21.63 -3.07
CA GLU A 497 8.83 -20.22 -2.64
C GLU A 497 10.19 -19.81 -2.03
N ASN A 498 10.98 -20.75 -1.50
CA ASN A 498 12.31 -20.50 -0.95
C ASN A 498 13.38 -20.80 -2.02
N GLN A 499 13.99 -19.74 -2.54
CA GLN A 499 15.07 -19.77 -3.52
C GLN A 499 16.15 -18.75 -3.14
N ASP A 500 17.37 -18.93 -3.62
CA ASP A 500 18.49 -18.01 -3.46
C ASP A 500 18.10 -16.55 -3.76
N GLY A 501 18.38 -15.64 -2.82
CA GLY A 501 18.05 -14.22 -2.91
C GLY A 501 16.59 -13.84 -2.57
N VAL A 502 15.82 -14.75 -1.94
CA VAL A 502 14.50 -14.43 -1.37
C VAL A 502 14.64 -13.90 0.05
N ASP A 503 14.15 -12.69 0.30
CA ASP A 503 14.01 -12.14 1.65
C ASP A 503 12.71 -12.64 2.32
N LEU A 504 12.79 -13.06 3.59
CA LEU A 504 11.65 -13.50 4.41
C LEU A 504 11.50 -12.65 5.67
N ASN A 505 10.32 -12.04 5.85
CA ASN A 505 9.96 -11.28 7.03
C ASN A 505 9.35 -12.18 8.12
N ASN A 506 9.38 -11.67 9.35
CA ASN A 506 8.75 -12.29 10.50
C ASN A 506 8.20 -11.22 11.47
N ASN A 507 6.87 -11.04 11.49
CA ASN A 507 6.16 -9.97 12.19
C ASN A 507 5.37 -10.45 13.41
N ALA A 508 5.59 -9.84 14.57
CA ALA A 508 4.81 -10.07 15.79
C ALA A 508 3.75 -8.98 15.99
N ALA A 509 2.52 -9.36 16.29
CA ALA A 509 1.44 -8.48 16.73
C ALA A 509 1.01 -8.84 18.16
N TRP A 510 1.15 -7.89 19.08
CA TRP A 510 0.74 -7.99 20.47
C TRP A 510 -0.62 -7.30 20.65
N ALA A 511 -1.61 -7.96 21.24
CA ALA A 511 -2.95 -7.41 21.45
C ALA A 511 -3.48 -7.66 22.86
N PHE A 512 -4.28 -6.73 23.36
CA PHE A 512 -4.93 -6.78 24.67
C PHE A 512 -6.20 -5.92 24.68
N THR A 513 -6.98 -5.99 25.75
CA THR A 513 -8.21 -5.18 25.87
C THR A 513 -7.85 -3.70 25.92
N GLY A 514 -8.16 -2.97 24.84
CA GLY A 514 -7.91 -1.53 24.72
C GLY A 514 -6.66 -1.13 23.93
N GLY A 515 -5.94 -2.08 23.30
CA GLY A 515 -4.80 -1.71 22.44
C GLY A 515 -4.09 -2.87 21.76
N SER A 516 -3.19 -2.53 20.83
CA SER A 516 -2.25 -3.46 20.22
C SER A 516 -0.96 -2.76 19.79
N PHE A 517 0.11 -3.52 19.64
CA PHE A 517 1.42 -3.12 19.12
C PHE A 517 1.89 -4.14 18.09
N SER A 518 2.84 -3.78 17.22
CA SER A 518 3.50 -4.74 16.33
C SER A 518 4.99 -4.43 16.17
N ALA A 519 5.78 -5.48 15.90
CA ALA A 519 7.21 -5.37 15.62
C ALA A 519 7.65 -6.52 14.71
N SER A 520 8.42 -6.19 13.66
CA SER A 520 9.09 -7.17 12.81
C SER A 520 10.52 -7.42 13.28
N ALA A 521 11.02 -8.63 13.06
CA ALA A 521 12.46 -8.88 13.03
C ALA A 521 13.09 -8.18 11.81
N PRO A 522 14.43 -8.03 11.75
CA PRO A 522 15.14 -7.93 10.48
C PRO A 522 14.73 -9.09 9.56
N GLU A 523 14.63 -8.82 8.27
CA GLU A 523 14.38 -9.84 7.24
C GLU A 523 15.62 -10.73 7.09
N VAL A 524 15.41 -12.02 6.82
CA VAL A 524 16.48 -12.99 6.53
C VAL A 524 16.52 -13.28 5.04
N ASN A 525 17.71 -13.40 4.47
CA ASN A 525 17.94 -13.67 3.05
C ASN A 525 18.25 -15.17 2.84
N ILE A 526 17.52 -15.83 1.94
CA ILE A 526 17.79 -17.23 1.59
C ILE A 526 19.07 -17.33 0.75
N ILE A 527 19.98 -18.21 1.15
CA ILE A 527 21.21 -18.56 0.42
C ILE A 527 21.24 -20.06 0.07
N GLU A 528 21.58 -20.39 -1.18
CA GLU A 528 21.70 -21.78 -1.64
C GLU A 528 23.12 -22.15 -2.13
N PRO A 529 23.57 -23.40 -1.93
CA PRO A 529 24.67 -23.98 -2.69
C PRO A 529 24.25 -24.37 -4.10
N ASP A 530 25.03 -23.98 -5.11
CA ASP A 530 24.86 -24.41 -6.51
C ASP A 530 26.17 -24.99 -7.05
N LEU A 531 26.18 -26.29 -7.38
CA LEU A 531 27.35 -27.00 -7.90
C LEU A 531 27.22 -27.32 -9.38
N VAL A 532 28.35 -27.23 -10.08
CA VAL A 532 28.51 -27.66 -11.48
C VAL A 532 29.50 -28.82 -11.58
N ILE A 533 29.24 -29.75 -12.50
CA ILE A 533 30.19 -30.82 -12.88
C ILE A 533 30.51 -30.73 -14.38
N ASP A 534 31.80 -30.64 -14.70
CA ASP A 534 32.32 -30.77 -16.06
C ASP A 534 32.96 -32.14 -16.23
N LYS A 535 32.61 -32.87 -17.29
CA LYS A 535 33.14 -34.19 -17.62
C LYS A 535 33.82 -34.18 -18.97
N SER A 536 35.13 -34.41 -18.97
CA SER A 536 35.93 -34.51 -20.20
C SER A 536 36.69 -35.83 -20.29
N ALA A 537 37.18 -36.15 -21.49
CA ALA A 537 37.97 -37.33 -21.78
C ALA A 537 39.10 -37.03 -22.77
N THR A 538 40.28 -37.57 -22.52
CA THR A 538 41.45 -37.43 -23.38
C THR A 538 42.11 -38.80 -23.63
N PRO A 539 42.18 -39.27 -24.89
CA PRO A 539 41.48 -38.76 -26.08
C PRO A 539 39.97 -39.09 -26.05
N SER A 540 39.15 -38.29 -26.75
CA SER A 540 37.70 -38.49 -26.90
C SER A 540 37.26 -38.90 -28.31
N ALA A 541 38.03 -38.55 -29.35
CA ALA A 541 37.71 -38.85 -30.74
C ALA A 541 38.80 -39.74 -31.39
N GLY A 542 38.40 -40.61 -32.30
CA GLY A 542 39.31 -41.46 -33.07
C GLY A 542 40.09 -42.47 -32.21
N VAL A 543 39.48 -43.01 -31.15
CA VAL A 543 40.17 -43.77 -30.08
C VAL A 543 40.16 -45.28 -30.36
N PRO A 544 41.28 -45.92 -30.73
CA PRO A 544 41.28 -47.35 -31.06
C PRO A 544 40.85 -48.22 -29.87
N LEU A 545 40.14 -49.32 -30.12
CA LEU A 545 39.73 -50.25 -29.05
C LEU A 545 40.93 -50.75 -28.23
N GLY A 546 40.75 -50.83 -26.91
CA GLY A 546 41.77 -51.16 -25.93
C GLY A 546 42.66 -49.98 -25.49
N THR A 547 42.55 -48.81 -26.13
CA THR A 547 43.34 -47.61 -25.77
C THR A 547 42.91 -47.06 -24.40
N PRO A 548 43.86 -46.75 -23.49
CA PRO A 548 43.58 -46.01 -22.27
C PRO A 548 43.10 -44.57 -22.57
N ILE A 549 41.97 -44.20 -22.00
CA ILE A 549 41.38 -42.87 -22.00
C ILE A 549 41.44 -42.34 -20.58
N GLN A 550 41.94 -41.12 -20.40
CA GLN A 550 41.83 -40.40 -19.14
C GLN A 550 40.53 -39.61 -19.13
N PHE A 551 39.62 -39.94 -18.22
CA PHE A 551 38.47 -39.12 -17.87
C PHE A 551 38.88 -38.11 -16.80
N THR A 552 38.31 -36.91 -16.87
CA THR A 552 38.45 -35.86 -15.84
C THR A 552 37.07 -35.36 -15.47
N LEU A 553 36.75 -35.43 -14.18
CA LEU A 553 35.60 -34.80 -13.56
C LEU A 553 36.09 -33.57 -12.80
N THR A 554 35.50 -32.40 -13.07
CA THR A 554 35.76 -31.17 -12.32
C THR A 554 34.46 -30.71 -11.69
N ILE A 555 34.46 -30.56 -10.36
CA ILE A 555 33.32 -30.08 -9.59
C ILE A 555 33.69 -28.71 -9.03
N ASN A 556 32.81 -27.73 -9.22
CA ASN A 556 32.97 -26.36 -8.72
C ASN A 556 31.64 -25.85 -8.17
N HIS A 557 31.70 -24.82 -7.33
CA HIS A 557 30.57 -23.92 -7.19
C HIS A 557 30.31 -23.14 -8.48
N SER A 558 29.05 -22.91 -8.79
CA SER A 558 28.59 -21.99 -9.84
C SER A 558 28.75 -20.53 -9.40
N LEU A 559 28.54 -19.59 -10.33
CA LEU A 559 28.48 -18.15 -10.03
C LEU A 559 27.22 -17.72 -9.25
N LEU A 560 26.25 -18.63 -9.10
CA LEU A 560 25.02 -18.42 -8.33
C LEU A 560 25.12 -19.00 -6.91
N SER A 561 26.17 -19.76 -6.58
CA SER A 561 26.29 -20.36 -5.26
C SER A 561 26.61 -19.28 -4.23
N ALA A 562 25.77 -19.17 -3.20
CA ALA A 562 25.95 -18.21 -2.11
C ALA A 562 26.59 -18.83 -0.85
N THR A 563 26.56 -20.15 -0.70
CA THR A 563 27.07 -20.86 0.50
C THR A 563 27.78 -22.18 0.20
N ASP A 564 28.35 -22.79 1.25
CA ASP A 564 28.97 -24.12 1.26
C ASP A 564 27.93 -25.20 0.89
N ALA A 565 28.36 -26.26 0.21
CA ALA A 565 27.51 -27.40 -0.14
C ALA A 565 27.84 -28.60 0.76
N PHE A 566 26.81 -29.35 1.19
CA PHE A 566 26.96 -30.45 2.13
C PHE A 566 26.63 -31.80 1.48
N ASP A 567 27.08 -32.88 2.13
CA ASP A 567 26.90 -34.29 1.72
C ASP A 567 27.05 -34.53 0.21
N VAL A 568 28.04 -33.87 -0.40
CA VAL A 568 28.21 -33.82 -1.85
C VAL A 568 28.61 -35.19 -2.38
N VAL A 569 27.74 -35.85 -3.14
CA VAL A 569 27.99 -37.17 -3.75
C VAL A 569 28.18 -37.04 -5.26
N VAL A 570 29.39 -37.38 -5.74
CA VAL A 570 29.68 -37.56 -7.16
C VAL A 570 29.57 -39.03 -7.53
N THR A 571 28.78 -39.35 -8.56
CA THR A 571 28.64 -40.70 -9.12
C THR A 571 29.02 -40.74 -10.60
N ASP A 572 29.76 -41.78 -11.02
CA ASP A 572 30.14 -42.03 -12.41
C ASP A 572 30.02 -43.53 -12.68
N ILE A 573 29.00 -43.92 -13.43
CA ILE A 573 28.69 -45.31 -13.77
C ILE A 573 29.23 -45.58 -15.17
N LEU A 574 30.32 -46.35 -15.24
CA LEU A 574 30.93 -46.72 -16.50
C LEU A 574 29.97 -47.64 -17.28
N PRO A 575 29.61 -47.28 -18.53
CA PRO A 575 28.80 -48.13 -19.39
C PRO A 575 29.62 -49.37 -19.82
N PRO A 576 28.96 -50.47 -20.26
CA PRO A 576 29.63 -51.72 -20.65
C PRO A 576 30.76 -51.58 -21.68
N GLU A 577 30.71 -50.50 -22.48
CA GLU A 577 31.68 -50.12 -23.50
C GLU A 577 33.02 -49.63 -22.91
N LEU A 578 33.12 -49.37 -21.60
CA LEU A 578 34.31 -48.86 -20.92
C LEU A 578 34.77 -49.75 -19.76
N GLU A 579 36.02 -50.21 -19.81
CA GLU A 579 36.65 -51.01 -18.74
C GLU A 579 37.58 -50.15 -17.90
N TYR A 580 37.28 -49.96 -16.61
CA TYR A 580 38.12 -49.22 -15.66
C TYR A 580 39.55 -49.80 -15.55
N ILE A 581 40.56 -48.92 -15.55
CA ILE A 581 41.96 -49.30 -15.33
C ILE A 581 42.29 -49.19 -13.83
N PRO A 582 42.70 -50.27 -13.15
CA PRO A 582 42.98 -50.28 -11.71
C PRO A 582 44.06 -49.28 -11.29
N CYS A 583 43.93 -48.74 -10.07
CA CYS A 583 44.81 -47.74 -9.45
C CYS A 583 45.06 -46.49 -10.33
N SER A 584 44.10 -46.09 -11.16
CA SER A 584 44.25 -44.93 -12.06
C SER A 584 43.68 -43.61 -11.51
N ILE A 585 43.02 -43.65 -10.36
CA ILE A 585 42.33 -42.50 -9.76
C ILE A 585 43.33 -41.56 -9.11
N VAL A 586 43.23 -40.27 -9.43
CA VAL A 586 44.03 -39.18 -8.85
C VAL A 586 43.12 -38.02 -8.51
N TYR A 587 43.35 -37.41 -7.34
CA TYR A 587 42.65 -36.23 -6.87
C TYR A 587 43.55 -34.99 -6.96
N SER A 588 42.94 -33.84 -7.27
CA SER A 588 43.56 -32.52 -7.19
C SER A 588 42.50 -31.47 -6.82
N GLY A 589 42.93 -30.37 -6.20
CA GLY A 589 41.99 -29.46 -5.52
C GLY A 589 41.51 -30.06 -4.19
N LEU A 590 40.23 -29.86 -3.85
CA LEU A 590 39.59 -30.43 -2.67
C LEU A 590 39.48 -31.95 -2.82
N ALA A 591 40.09 -32.71 -1.91
CA ALA A 591 40.04 -34.17 -1.90
C ALA A 591 38.75 -34.69 -1.23
N PRO A 592 38.14 -35.78 -1.71
CA PRO A 592 36.95 -36.36 -1.10
C PRO A 592 37.23 -36.91 0.30
N THR A 593 36.24 -36.81 1.18
CA THR A 593 36.24 -37.43 2.52
C THR A 593 36.14 -38.95 2.38
N THR A 594 35.26 -39.42 1.49
CA THR A 594 35.10 -40.84 1.14
C THR A 594 35.16 -41.04 -0.37
N PRO A 595 36.04 -41.91 -0.91
CA PRO A 595 37.12 -42.64 -0.24
C PRO A 595 38.36 -41.76 -0.03
N ALA A 596 38.79 -41.62 1.23
CA ALA A 596 39.86 -40.74 1.65
C ALA A 596 41.16 -40.85 0.83
N ALA A 597 41.68 -39.69 0.41
CA ALA A 597 42.93 -39.59 -0.35
C ALA A 597 44.17 -40.02 0.48
N PRO A 598 45.20 -40.64 -0.14
CA PRO A 598 45.31 -41.07 -1.52
C PRO A 598 45.05 -42.59 -1.69
N ALA A 599 44.24 -43.21 -0.82
CA ALA A 599 44.23 -44.67 -0.65
C ALA A 599 43.28 -45.45 -1.60
N TYR A 600 42.58 -44.78 -2.51
CA TYR A 600 41.56 -45.40 -3.35
C TYR A 600 42.13 -46.07 -4.60
N CYS A 601 42.36 -47.38 -4.53
CA CYS A 601 42.55 -48.24 -5.70
C CYS A 601 41.58 -49.43 -5.66
N PRO A 602 40.40 -49.31 -6.31
CA PRO A 602 39.60 -50.50 -6.62
C PRO A 602 40.32 -51.37 -7.65
N ALA A 603 40.27 -52.69 -7.45
CA ALA A 603 40.88 -53.67 -8.36
C ALA A 603 40.09 -53.87 -9.67
N SER A 604 38.79 -53.52 -9.64
CA SER A 604 37.86 -53.43 -10.77
C SER A 604 36.60 -52.73 -10.27
N THR A 605 36.04 -51.79 -11.03
CA THR A 605 34.72 -51.21 -10.74
C THR A 605 34.08 -50.66 -12.02
N SER A 606 32.75 -50.61 -12.05
CA SER A 606 31.96 -49.86 -13.05
C SER A 606 31.12 -48.77 -12.38
N ASN A 607 31.29 -48.55 -11.08
CA ASN A 607 30.61 -47.50 -10.32
C ASN A 607 31.67 -46.79 -9.47
N LEU A 608 31.90 -45.52 -9.75
CA LEU A 608 32.81 -44.65 -9.02
C LEU A 608 31.95 -43.69 -8.20
N ILE A 609 32.18 -43.67 -6.89
CA ILE A 609 31.47 -42.80 -5.94
C ILE A 609 32.52 -42.04 -5.13
N PHE A 610 32.34 -40.73 -5.03
CA PHE A 610 33.17 -39.83 -4.25
C PHE A 610 32.26 -38.91 -3.44
N GLN A 611 32.60 -38.66 -2.19
CA GLN A 611 31.78 -37.91 -1.24
C GLN A 611 32.62 -36.84 -0.54
N TRP A 612 31.98 -35.73 -0.21
CA TRP A 612 32.49 -34.70 0.69
C TRP A 612 31.43 -34.37 1.74
N ASP A 613 31.79 -34.49 3.00
CA ASP A 613 30.91 -34.12 4.13
C ASP A 613 30.58 -32.61 4.04
N VAL A 614 31.60 -31.80 3.72
CA VAL A 614 31.48 -30.37 3.39
C VAL A 614 32.31 -30.05 2.14
N PHE A 615 31.75 -29.28 1.23
CA PHE A 615 32.38 -28.73 0.03
C PHE A 615 32.32 -27.19 0.12
N PRO A 616 33.39 -26.52 0.59
CA PRO A 616 33.33 -25.10 0.91
C PRO A 616 33.26 -24.18 -0.30
N LEU A 617 32.54 -23.06 -0.17
CA LEU A 617 32.28 -22.08 -1.22
C LEU A 617 33.56 -21.63 -1.93
N GLY A 618 33.52 -21.64 -3.26
CA GLY A 618 34.67 -21.32 -4.12
C GLY A 618 35.75 -22.41 -4.20
N SER A 619 35.53 -23.58 -3.59
CA SER A 619 36.39 -24.75 -3.81
C SER A 619 36.22 -25.36 -5.20
N THR A 620 37.27 -26.02 -5.66
CA THR A 620 37.27 -26.89 -6.85
C THR A 620 37.77 -28.26 -6.45
N ALA A 621 37.06 -29.32 -6.83
CA ALA A 621 37.55 -30.69 -6.80
C ALA A 621 37.78 -31.19 -8.23
N THR A 622 38.86 -31.92 -8.45
CA THR A 622 39.14 -32.56 -9.75
C THR A 622 39.59 -34.00 -9.55
N ILE A 623 38.84 -34.92 -10.15
CA ILE A 623 39.10 -36.36 -10.12
C ILE A 623 39.46 -36.79 -11.55
N THR A 624 40.65 -37.38 -11.73
CA THR A 624 40.99 -38.06 -12.98
C THR A 624 41.01 -39.56 -12.77
N PHE A 625 40.52 -40.33 -13.74
CA PHE A 625 40.64 -41.79 -13.75
C PHE A 625 40.80 -42.30 -15.18
N ASN A 626 41.34 -43.51 -15.35
CA ASN A 626 41.54 -44.08 -16.68
C ASN A 626 40.60 -45.28 -16.92
N ALA A 627 40.07 -45.40 -18.14
CA ALA A 627 39.35 -46.59 -18.61
C ALA A 627 39.79 -46.95 -20.04
N ARG A 628 39.50 -48.17 -20.51
CA ARG A 628 39.74 -48.63 -21.88
C ARG A 628 38.44 -48.67 -22.66
N LEU A 629 38.48 -48.26 -23.93
CA LEU A 629 37.37 -48.47 -24.86
C LEU A 629 37.28 -49.94 -25.28
N VAL A 630 36.21 -50.64 -24.88
CA VAL A 630 35.96 -52.05 -25.23
C VAL A 630 35.13 -52.13 -26.52
N SER A 631 34.17 -51.22 -26.68
CA SER A 631 33.33 -51.03 -27.87
C SER A 631 33.00 -49.54 -28.06
N SER A 632 32.47 -49.17 -29.22
CA SER A 632 32.21 -47.77 -29.63
C SER A 632 30.86 -47.67 -30.33
N PRO A 633 30.13 -46.54 -30.22
CA PRO A 633 30.42 -45.38 -29.36
C PRO A 633 30.22 -45.69 -27.87
N ALA A 634 30.87 -44.94 -26.99
CA ALA A 634 30.72 -45.08 -25.53
C ALA A 634 30.37 -43.73 -24.89
N SER A 635 29.13 -43.58 -24.41
CA SER A 635 28.71 -42.37 -23.67
C SER A 635 28.84 -42.59 -22.18
N ASN A 636 29.76 -41.88 -21.52
CA ASN A 636 29.90 -41.93 -20.07
C ASN A 636 29.34 -40.66 -19.43
N SER A 637 28.51 -40.79 -18.39
CA SER A 637 27.90 -39.68 -17.65
C SER A 637 28.34 -39.72 -16.19
N ALA A 638 28.66 -38.54 -15.65
CA ALA A 638 28.79 -38.34 -14.22
C ALA A 638 27.67 -37.43 -13.72
N ASN A 639 27.36 -37.55 -12.43
CA ASN A 639 26.40 -36.74 -11.71
C ASN A 639 27.07 -36.26 -10.41
N VAL A 640 26.72 -35.05 -9.97
CA VAL A 640 26.95 -34.58 -8.60
C VAL A 640 25.61 -34.23 -7.98
N ALA A 641 25.40 -34.61 -6.73
CA ALA A 641 24.26 -34.26 -5.89
C ALA A 641 24.75 -33.71 -4.55
N TRP A 642 23.96 -32.89 -3.86
CA TRP A 642 24.33 -32.24 -2.59
C TRP A 642 23.11 -31.88 -1.74
N THR A 643 23.35 -31.35 -0.54
CA THR A 643 22.36 -30.83 0.41
C THR A 643 22.66 -29.40 0.83
N SER A 644 21.67 -28.71 1.44
CA SER A 644 21.85 -27.37 2.03
C SER A 644 22.48 -27.39 3.42
N LEU A 645 22.44 -28.53 4.11
CA LEU A 645 22.92 -28.76 5.47
C LEU A 645 23.60 -30.14 5.58
N GLU A 646 24.33 -30.40 6.67
CA GLU A 646 24.73 -31.78 6.99
C GLU A 646 23.47 -32.61 7.27
N ILE A 647 23.28 -33.72 6.54
CA ILE A 647 22.05 -34.53 6.65
C ILE A 647 21.89 -35.05 8.08
N ASP A 648 20.77 -34.69 8.71
CA ASP A 648 20.35 -35.21 10.01
C ASP A 648 19.73 -36.61 9.79
N PRO A 649 20.46 -37.73 9.97
CA PRO A 649 20.15 -38.93 9.21
C PRO A 649 19.10 -39.79 9.93
N GLN A 650 17.95 -40.00 9.29
CA GLN A 650 17.08 -41.13 9.65
C GLN A 650 17.79 -42.47 9.42
N LEU A 651 17.30 -43.54 10.05
CA LEU A 651 17.81 -44.91 9.87
C LEU A 651 17.77 -45.42 8.41
N THR A 652 17.08 -44.71 7.53
CA THR A 652 16.92 -44.96 6.10
C THR A 652 17.81 -44.06 5.21
N GLY A 653 18.33 -42.94 5.74
CA GLY A 653 19.08 -41.94 4.98
C GLY A 653 18.25 -40.76 4.46
N ASP A 654 16.96 -40.70 4.77
CA ASP A 654 16.08 -39.56 4.45
C ASP A 654 16.25 -38.43 5.49
N PRO A 655 16.05 -37.14 5.13
CA PRO A 655 16.13 -36.02 6.07
C PRO A 655 15.04 -36.08 7.15
N VAL A 656 15.29 -35.47 8.31
CA VAL A 656 14.34 -35.43 9.43
C VAL A 656 13.37 -34.25 9.29
N GLN A 657 12.07 -34.51 9.48
CA GLN A 657 11.06 -33.45 9.66
C GLN A 657 11.29 -32.76 11.02
N LEU A 658 11.73 -31.50 11.00
CA LEU A 658 12.13 -30.74 12.19
C LEU A 658 10.95 -29.97 12.84
N SER A 659 9.83 -29.78 12.13
CA SER A 659 8.58 -29.24 12.69
C SER A 659 7.38 -30.15 12.44
N VAL A 660 6.68 -30.52 13.51
CA VAL A 660 5.39 -31.24 13.44
C VAL A 660 4.23 -30.40 12.87
N TYR A 661 4.48 -29.13 12.54
CA TYR A 661 3.48 -28.19 12.03
C TYR A 661 3.59 -27.96 10.51
N ASN A 662 4.63 -28.48 9.85
CA ASN A 662 4.78 -28.46 8.40
C ASN A 662 5.56 -29.70 7.92
N ASP A 663 5.06 -30.41 6.91
CA ASP A 663 5.68 -31.63 6.38
C ASP A 663 6.91 -31.36 5.48
N THR A 664 7.11 -30.11 5.03
CA THR A 664 8.29 -29.63 4.27
C THR A 664 9.37 -29.00 5.17
N SER A 665 9.34 -29.29 6.47
CA SER A 665 10.32 -28.80 7.45
C SER A 665 11.61 -29.64 7.48
N THR A 666 12.21 -29.81 6.30
CA THR A 666 13.46 -30.54 6.07
C THR A 666 14.50 -29.60 5.46
N GLU A 667 15.75 -30.04 5.45
CA GLU A 667 16.77 -29.50 4.53
C GLU A 667 16.38 -29.77 3.06
N ARG A 668 17.03 -29.04 2.13
CA ARG A 668 16.93 -29.31 0.69
C ARG A 668 17.97 -30.34 0.28
N TRP A 669 17.54 -31.36 -0.45
CA TRP A 669 18.35 -32.51 -0.86
C TRP A 669 17.95 -33.02 -2.25
N TYR A 670 18.69 -34.00 -2.78
CA TYR A 670 18.37 -34.62 -4.07
C TYR A 670 17.24 -35.64 -3.97
N ASP A 671 15.98 -35.19 -4.14
CA ASP A 671 14.85 -36.06 -4.48
C ASP A 671 14.46 -35.91 -5.97
N PRO A 672 14.63 -36.94 -6.81
CA PRO A 672 14.20 -36.92 -8.21
C PRO A 672 12.68 -37.03 -8.42
N LEU A 673 11.88 -37.11 -7.36
CA LEU A 673 10.41 -37.13 -7.39
C LEU A 673 9.77 -35.80 -6.95
N ASP A 674 10.55 -34.84 -6.43
CA ASP A 674 10.05 -33.55 -5.97
C ASP A 674 9.90 -32.53 -7.12
N ASP A 675 9.01 -31.55 -6.93
CA ASP A 675 8.77 -30.39 -7.81
C ASP A 675 9.67 -29.17 -7.44
N VAL A 676 10.46 -29.26 -6.36
CA VAL A 676 11.36 -28.21 -5.83
C VAL A 676 12.79 -28.35 -6.40
N ASN A 677 13.69 -27.38 -6.15
CA ASN A 677 15.03 -27.29 -6.72
C ASN A 677 15.87 -28.57 -6.49
N ILE A 678 16.03 -29.37 -7.54
CA ILE A 678 16.74 -30.64 -7.50
C ILE A 678 18.24 -30.36 -7.40
N TYR A 679 18.83 -30.46 -6.20
CA TYR A 679 20.27 -30.33 -5.92
C TYR A 679 21.11 -31.47 -6.53
N ALA A 680 21.06 -31.58 -7.85
CA ALA A 680 21.91 -32.46 -8.63
C ALA A 680 22.03 -32.02 -10.09
N VAL A 681 23.25 -32.09 -10.62
CA VAL A 681 23.53 -31.86 -12.05
C VAL A 681 24.32 -33.02 -12.65
N SER A 682 24.31 -33.12 -13.98
CA SER A 682 25.02 -34.20 -14.69
C SER A 682 25.63 -33.72 -16.00
N ASP A 683 26.83 -34.24 -16.30
CA ASP A 683 27.51 -34.01 -17.56
C ASP A 683 28.06 -35.33 -18.13
N SER A 684 28.21 -35.37 -19.45
CA SER A 684 28.44 -36.59 -20.22
C SER A 684 29.38 -36.37 -21.40
N VAL A 685 30.30 -37.30 -21.62
CA VAL A 685 31.22 -37.29 -22.76
C VAL A 685 31.11 -38.60 -23.55
N THR A 686 31.00 -38.47 -24.87
CA THR A 686 30.97 -39.60 -25.80
C THR A 686 32.36 -39.85 -26.38
N ILE A 687 32.78 -41.12 -26.36
CA ILE A 687 34.03 -41.59 -26.94
C ILE A 687 33.74 -42.35 -28.23
N ASN A 688 34.39 -41.94 -29.31
CA ASN A 688 34.27 -42.58 -30.62
C ASN A 688 35.58 -43.26 -31.02
N ALA A 689 35.49 -44.48 -31.54
CA ALA A 689 36.57 -45.16 -32.23
C ALA A 689 36.98 -44.41 -33.52
N PRO A 690 38.14 -44.72 -34.14
CA PRO A 690 38.41 -44.24 -35.49
C PRO A 690 37.31 -44.76 -36.42
N ALA A 691 36.84 -43.92 -37.33
CA ALA A 691 36.08 -44.41 -38.47
C ALA A 691 36.89 -45.54 -39.12
N ALA A 692 36.23 -46.66 -39.41
CA ALA A 692 36.86 -47.65 -40.27
C ALA A 692 37.10 -47.01 -41.64
N ASP A 693 38.25 -47.27 -42.26
CA ASP A 693 38.57 -46.79 -43.62
C ASP A 693 37.56 -47.38 -44.63
N VAL A 694 36.41 -46.72 -44.75
CA VAL A 694 35.43 -46.95 -45.80
C VAL A 694 35.73 -45.93 -46.89
N GLU A 695 36.31 -46.40 -48.00
CA GLU A 695 36.25 -45.65 -49.25
C GLU A 695 34.78 -45.55 -49.69
N SER A 696 34.12 -44.47 -49.30
CA SER A 696 32.84 -44.01 -49.85
C SER A 696 33.04 -42.59 -50.39
N ASP A 697 32.77 -42.40 -51.68
CA ASP A 697 32.87 -41.13 -52.42
C ASP A 697 31.78 -40.09 -52.03
N ASP A 698 31.34 -40.07 -50.77
CA ASP A 698 30.39 -39.10 -50.24
C ASP A 698 31.16 -38.09 -49.36
N GLU A 699 31.07 -36.80 -49.69
CA GLU A 699 31.70 -35.72 -48.91
C GLU A 699 31.14 -35.73 -47.48
N GLU A 700 31.98 -36.10 -46.50
CA GLU A 700 31.61 -36.06 -45.09
C GLU A 700 31.48 -34.60 -44.64
N VAL A 701 30.25 -34.09 -44.70
CA VAL A 701 29.94 -32.70 -44.32
C VAL A 701 30.16 -32.53 -42.82
N SER A 702 31.29 -31.94 -42.45
CA SER A 702 31.60 -31.60 -41.06
C SER A 702 30.59 -30.61 -40.50
N LEU A 703 29.90 -30.99 -39.43
CA LEU A 703 28.95 -30.10 -38.75
C LEU A 703 29.67 -28.86 -38.17
N PRO A 704 28.99 -27.70 -38.09
CA PRO A 704 29.53 -26.47 -37.53
C PRO A 704 30.13 -26.63 -36.13
N ALA A 705 31.17 -25.87 -35.83
CA ALA A 705 31.77 -25.78 -34.50
C ALA A 705 30.89 -25.06 -33.45
N SER A 706 29.72 -24.56 -33.84
CA SER A 706 28.76 -23.88 -32.96
C SER A 706 27.30 -24.13 -33.33
N LEU A 707 26.44 -24.14 -32.33
CA LEU A 707 24.99 -24.18 -32.43
C LEU A 707 24.46 -22.86 -33.03
N PRO A 708 23.50 -22.92 -33.97
CA PRO A 708 23.06 -21.74 -34.73
C PRO A 708 22.49 -20.62 -33.86
N ALA A 709 22.49 -19.40 -34.40
CA ALA A 709 21.90 -18.23 -33.76
C ALA A 709 20.40 -18.14 -34.08
N THR A 710 19.56 -18.45 -33.09
CA THR A 710 18.12 -18.71 -33.26
C THR A 710 17.27 -17.62 -32.58
N GLY A 711 17.66 -16.36 -32.70
CA GLY A 711 16.94 -15.25 -32.06
C GLY A 711 17.46 -13.87 -32.48
N PHE A 712 16.54 -12.95 -32.72
CA PHE A 712 16.83 -11.53 -32.94
C PHE A 712 16.85 -10.76 -31.62
N ALA A 713 17.26 -9.48 -31.64
CA ALA A 713 17.24 -8.63 -30.46
C ALA A 713 15.80 -8.42 -29.95
N PRO A 714 15.47 -8.76 -28.67
CA PRO A 714 14.17 -8.50 -28.08
C PRO A 714 13.75 -7.03 -28.22
N ASN A 715 12.47 -6.78 -28.47
CA ASN A 715 11.89 -5.44 -28.57
C ASN A 715 12.53 -4.52 -29.64
N ARG A 716 13.26 -5.07 -30.63
CA ARG A 716 13.86 -4.29 -31.74
C ARG A 716 13.52 -4.89 -33.10
N ILE A 717 13.05 -4.05 -34.01
CA ILE A 717 12.79 -4.43 -35.40
C ILE A 717 14.13 -4.53 -36.15
N THR A 718 14.45 -5.72 -36.64
CA THR A 718 15.60 -6.01 -37.50
C THR A 718 15.16 -6.07 -38.95
N LEU A 719 15.77 -5.25 -39.81
CA LEU A 719 15.48 -5.24 -41.26
C LEU A 719 16.22 -6.39 -41.95
N ILE A 720 15.46 -7.38 -42.43
CA ILE A 720 15.99 -8.53 -43.18
C ILE A 720 16.18 -8.18 -44.66
N PRO A 721 17.34 -8.52 -45.28
CA PRO A 721 17.52 -8.42 -46.73
C PRO A 721 16.74 -9.51 -47.50
N GLU A 722 16.54 -9.32 -48.81
CA GLU A 722 15.98 -10.35 -49.69
C GLU A 722 16.81 -11.64 -49.66
N GLN A 723 16.17 -12.80 -49.56
CA GLN A 723 16.85 -14.10 -49.41
C GLN A 723 17.61 -14.47 -50.69
N PRO A 724 18.93 -14.71 -50.64
CA PRO A 724 19.68 -15.23 -51.77
C PRO A 724 19.14 -16.61 -52.18
N ALA A 725 19.09 -16.89 -53.49
CA ALA A 725 18.58 -18.17 -54.01
C ALA A 725 19.39 -19.40 -53.52
N GLU A 726 20.66 -19.20 -53.15
CA GLU A 726 21.55 -20.22 -52.58
C GLU A 726 21.21 -20.51 -51.10
N MET A 727 20.63 -19.54 -50.38
CA MET A 727 20.21 -19.64 -48.98
C MET A 727 18.73 -19.99 -48.82
N ALA A 728 18.05 -20.37 -49.92
CA ALA A 728 16.63 -20.70 -49.91
C ALA A 728 16.36 -22.00 -49.14
N TYR A 729 15.43 -21.96 -48.19
CA TYR A 729 15.08 -23.16 -47.44
C TYR A 729 14.36 -24.19 -48.31
N ARG A 730 14.61 -25.46 -48.02
CA ARG A 730 14.01 -26.57 -48.73
C ARG A 730 12.64 -26.90 -48.16
N GLU A 731 11.61 -26.56 -48.92
CA GLU A 731 10.23 -27.00 -48.70
C GLU A 731 10.14 -28.50 -48.37
N THR A 732 9.40 -28.84 -47.31
CA THR A 732 9.12 -30.24 -46.95
C THR A 732 7.62 -30.45 -46.72
N ASN A 733 7.17 -31.71 -46.81
CA ASN A 733 5.81 -32.10 -46.45
C ASN A 733 5.74 -32.60 -44.99
N VAL A 734 6.54 -32.02 -44.10
CA VAL A 734 6.68 -32.40 -42.69
C VAL A 734 6.32 -31.22 -41.80
N TRP A 735 5.65 -31.48 -40.68
CA TRP A 735 5.28 -30.44 -39.71
C TRP A 735 5.37 -30.94 -38.27
N LEU A 736 5.54 -29.99 -37.36
CA LEU A 736 5.80 -30.17 -35.92
C LEU A 736 4.54 -29.84 -35.11
N GLU A 737 4.20 -30.70 -34.14
CA GLU A 737 3.20 -30.44 -33.10
C GLU A 737 3.83 -30.61 -31.70
N ILE A 738 3.67 -29.60 -30.84
CA ILE A 738 4.06 -29.66 -29.41
C ILE A 738 2.83 -29.31 -28.57
N PRO A 739 2.02 -30.31 -28.15
CA PRO A 739 0.71 -30.05 -27.53
C PRO A 739 0.77 -29.19 -26.27
N ARG A 740 1.81 -29.34 -25.43
CA ARG A 740 1.97 -28.57 -24.19
C ARG A 740 2.18 -27.07 -24.43
N LEU A 741 2.83 -26.71 -25.54
CA LEU A 741 3.09 -25.32 -25.91
C LEU A 741 2.03 -24.77 -26.89
N GLY A 742 1.05 -25.60 -27.29
CA GLY A 742 0.04 -25.23 -28.29
C GLY A 742 0.60 -25.04 -29.71
N LEU A 743 1.85 -25.44 -29.97
CA LEU A 743 2.55 -25.16 -31.23
C LEU A 743 2.17 -26.15 -32.33
N LYS A 744 1.89 -25.62 -33.53
CA LYS A 744 1.76 -26.37 -34.79
C LYS A 744 2.38 -25.53 -35.93
N MET A 745 3.42 -26.05 -36.58
CA MET A 745 4.21 -25.27 -37.54
C MET A 745 4.87 -26.17 -38.61
N PRO A 746 5.07 -25.69 -39.85
CA PRO A 746 5.78 -26.44 -40.89
C PRO A 746 7.26 -26.63 -40.51
N ILE A 747 7.87 -27.69 -41.05
CA ILE A 747 9.32 -27.90 -41.00
C ILE A 747 9.93 -27.66 -42.38
N VAL A 748 10.91 -26.78 -42.46
CA VAL A 748 11.70 -26.48 -43.67
C VAL A 748 13.14 -26.92 -43.48
N GLY A 749 13.81 -27.36 -44.56
CA GLY A 749 15.23 -27.70 -44.51
C GLY A 749 16.11 -26.47 -44.61
N VAL A 750 16.89 -26.20 -43.57
CA VAL A 750 17.90 -25.13 -43.55
C VAL A 750 19.20 -25.70 -44.13
N PRO A 751 19.70 -25.18 -45.27
CA PRO A 751 20.91 -25.71 -45.89
C PRO A 751 22.15 -25.40 -45.04
N LEU A 752 23.16 -26.26 -45.12
CA LEU A 752 24.45 -26.07 -44.46
C LEU A 752 25.46 -25.48 -45.46
N ILE A 753 25.80 -24.20 -45.30
CA ILE A 753 26.63 -23.46 -46.27
C ILE A 753 27.77 -22.76 -45.52
N GLU A 754 29.01 -22.93 -46.00
CA GLU A 754 30.22 -22.37 -45.38
C GLU A 754 30.35 -22.67 -43.86
N GLU A 755 29.96 -23.87 -43.44
CA GLU A 755 29.95 -24.32 -42.03
C GLU A 755 29.00 -23.51 -41.11
N ASP A 756 27.93 -22.89 -41.65
CA ASP A 756 26.87 -22.24 -40.86
C ASP A 756 25.46 -22.60 -41.36
N TRP A 757 24.49 -22.52 -40.44
CA TRP A 757 23.06 -22.64 -40.71
C TRP A 757 22.40 -21.27 -40.53
N ASN A 758 22.27 -20.52 -41.64
CA ASN A 758 21.71 -19.18 -41.57
C ASN A 758 20.18 -19.21 -41.44
N LEU A 759 19.67 -18.77 -40.27
CA LEU A 759 18.25 -18.80 -39.93
C LEU A 759 17.52 -17.47 -40.19
N THR A 760 18.17 -16.47 -40.82
CA THR A 760 17.66 -15.10 -40.94
C THR A 760 16.22 -14.99 -41.47
N TRP A 761 15.79 -15.92 -42.32
CA TRP A 761 14.47 -15.92 -42.95
C TRP A 761 13.47 -16.92 -42.36
N LEU A 762 13.75 -17.53 -41.20
CA LEU A 762 12.96 -18.66 -40.67
C LEU A 762 11.59 -18.26 -40.09
N TRP A 763 11.47 -17.04 -39.55
CA TRP A 763 10.21 -16.52 -38.98
C TRP A 763 9.50 -17.54 -38.05
N ASP A 764 8.28 -17.94 -38.40
CA ASP A 764 7.38 -18.79 -37.61
C ASP A 764 7.48 -20.28 -38.00
N GLU A 765 8.50 -20.67 -38.75
CA GLU A 765 8.75 -22.04 -39.21
C GLU A 765 9.80 -22.77 -38.35
N ALA A 766 9.81 -24.10 -38.42
CA ALA A 766 10.83 -24.92 -37.76
C ALA A 766 11.90 -25.34 -38.77
N GLY A 767 13.16 -24.97 -38.51
CA GLY A 767 14.29 -25.33 -39.37
C GLY A 767 14.83 -26.69 -39.00
N TRP A 768 14.73 -27.67 -39.90
CA TRP A 768 15.55 -28.89 -39.85
C TRP A 768 16.95 -28.56 -40.34
N LEU A 769 17.97 -28.89 -39.54
CA LEU A 769 19.36 -28.57 -39.84
C LEU A 769 19.98 -29.63 -40.77
N GLU A 770 20.34 -29.23 -41.99
CA GLU A 770 21.03 -30.11 -42.95
C GLU A 770 22.36 -30.61 -42.38
N GLY A 771 22.69 -31.88 -42.64
CA GLY A 771 23.78 -32.62 -41.98
C GLY A 771 23.33 -33.41 -40.74
N THR A 772 22.15 -33.13 -40.18
CA THR A 772 21.53 -33.95 -39.12
C THR A 772 20.56 -34.99 -39.70
N ALA A 773 20.08 -35.94 -38.91
CA ALA A 773 19.16 -36.96 -39.43
C ALA A 773 17.82 -36.35 -39.85
N PHE A 774 17.19 -36.87 -40.91
CA PHE A 774 15.91 -36.34 -41.37
C PHE A 774 14.79 -36.66 -40.35
N PRO A 775 13.82 -35.76 -40.10
CA PRO A 775 12.77 -35.99 -39.10
C PRO A 775 11.99 -37.29 -39.33
N GLY A 776 11.97 -38.16 -38.33
CA GLY A 776 11.34 -39.50 -38.39
C GLY A 776 12.24 -40.64 -38.86
N TRP A 777 13.52 -40.39 -39.19
CA TRP A 777 14.51 -41.44 -39.52
C TRP A 777 15.34 -41.82 -38.28
N SER A 778 16.07 -42.94 -38.33
CA SER A 778 17.10 -43.25 -37.33
C SER A 778 18.24 -42.23 -37.40
N GLY A 779 18.79 -41.86 -36.25
CA GLY A 779 19.64 -40.68 -36.11
C GLY A 779 19.01 -39.62 -35.20
N ASN A 780 19.83 -38.65 -34.80
CA ASN A 780 19.37 -37.44 -34.12
C ASN A 780 18.95 -36.40 -35.16
N SER A 781 17.64 -36.14 -35.26
CA SER A 781 17.09 -35.05 -36.07
C SER A 781 17.13 -33.77 -35.24
N VAL A 782 17.77 -32.71 -35.75
CA VAL A 782 17.82 -31.43 -35.04
C VAL A 782 16.88 -30.44 -35.70
N LEU A 783 15.91 -29.95 -34.92
CA LEU A 783 14.99 -28.90 -35.31
C LEU A 783 15.27 -27.64 -34.49
N THR A 784 15.13 -26.49 -35.13
CA THR A 784 15.32 -25.20 -34.49
C THR A 784 14.23 -24.21 -34.86
N GLY A 785 14.09 -23.15 -34.06
CA GLY A 785 13.05 -22.14 -34.22
C GLY A 785 13.42 -20.91 -33.39
N HIS A 786 12.90 -19.76 -33.79
CA HIS A 786 13.26 -18.51 -33.13
C HIS A 786 12.71 -18.40 -31.70
N THR A 787 13.55 -17.93 -30.76
CA THR A 787 13.08 -17.44 -29.45
C THR A 787 12.49 -16.02 -29.56
N VAL A 788 13.02 -15.22 -30.49
CA VAL A 788 12.57 -13.85 -30.80
C VAL A 788 12.66 -13.65 -32.31
N LEU A 789 11.59 -13.09 -32.88
CA LEU A 789 11.38 -12.83 -34.29
C LEU A 789 12.02 -11.52 -34.76
N PRO A 790 12.14 -11.30 -36.09
CA PRO A 790 12.73 -10.08 -36.66
C PRO A 790 11.96 -8.80 -36.33
N ASN A 791 10.68 -8.91 -35.97
CA ASN A 791 9.85 -7.79 -35.51
C ASN A 791 10.06 -7.44 -34.02
N GLY A 792 10.92 -8.18 -33.31
CA GLY A 792 11.21 -8.01 -31.88
C GLY A 792 10.24 -8.70 -30.92
N GLN A 793 9.24 -9.43 -31.43
CA GLN A 793 8.29 -10.21 -30.63
C GLN A 793 8.82 -11.62 -30.33
N GLU A 794 8.20 -12.32 -29.38
CA GLU A 794 8.48 -13.73 -29.09
C GLU A 794 8.27 -14.61 -30.33
N GLY A 795 9.20 -15.52 -30.57
CA GLY A 795 9.13 -16.49 -31.65
C GLY A 795 8.55 -17.84 -31.21
N PRO A 796 8.33 -18.76 -32.17
CA PRO A 796 7.63 -20.02 -31.91
C PRO A 796 8.30 -20.89 -30.84
N PHE A 797 9.62 -20.76 -30.62
CA PHE A 797 10.35 -21.51 -29.61
C PHE A 797 10.68 -20.70 -28.34
N ALA A 798 10.14 -19.48 -28.16
CA ALA A 798 10.35 -18.67 -26.96
C ALA A 798 10.11 -19.47 -25.66
N GLU A 799 9.06 -20.29 -25.68
CA GLU A 799 8.58 -21.09 -24.55
C GLU A 799 9.11 -22.53 -24.52
N LEU A 800 10.10 -22.87 -25.35
CA LEU A 800 10.67 -24.23 -25.44
C LEU A 800 11.21 -24.72 -24.09
N GLY A 801 11.69 -23.80 -23.25
CA GLY A 801 12.17 -24.08 -21.89
C GLY A 801 11.10 -24.59 -20.93
N LYS A 802 9.80 -24.50 -21.24
CA LYS A 802 8.69 -25.00 -20.41
C LYS A 802 8.39 -26.50 -20.59
N LEU A 803 9.10 -27.19 -21.48
CA LEU A 803 8.99 -28.64 -21.66
C LEU A 803 9.68 -29.40 -20.51
N ARG A 804 9.01 -30.42 -19.99
CA ARG A 804 9.44 -31.32 -18.92
C ARG A 804 9.64 -32.74 -19.46
N TRP A 805 10.23 -33.62 -18.66
CA TRP A 805 10.34 -35.04 -18.99
C TRP A 805 8.98 -35.65 -19.32
N GLY A 806 8.92 -36.47 -20.38
CA GLY A 806 7.70 -37.16 -20.81
C GLY A 806 6.74 -36.31 -21.64
N ASP A 807 6.98 -35.00 -21.80
CA ASP A 807 6.17 -34.18 -22.71
C ASP A 807 6.34 -34.65 -24.15
N THR A 808 5.21 -34.70 -24.87
CA THR A 808 5.16 -35.24 -26.22
C THR A 808 5.51 -34.19 -27.27
N ILE A 809 6.34 -34.59 -28.23
CA ILE A 809 6.65 -33.84 -29.45
C ILE A 809 6.30 -34.74 -30.63
N ILE A 810 5.49 -34.27 -31.56
CA ILE A 810 4.98 -35.09 -32.67
C ILE A 810 5.47 -34.52 -33.99
N ILE A 811 6.14 -35.35 -34.77
CA ILE A 811 6.53 -35.06 -36.16
C ILE A 811 5.54 -35.76 -37.08
N HIS A 812 4.90 -35.00 -37.95
CA HIS A 812 3.95 -35.51 -38.94
C HIS A 812 4.64 -35.59 -40.29
N ALA A 813 5.04 -36.79 -40.71
CA ALA A 813 5.80 -37.03 -41.93
C ALA A 813 5.26 -38.23 -42.71
N PHE A 814 5.16 -38.11 -44.04
CA PHE A 814 4.84 -39.25 -44.94
C PHE A 814 3.56 -40.04 -44.59
N GLY A 815 2.55 -39.39 -44.01
CA GLY A 815 1.31 -40.04 -43.54
C GLY A 815 1.46 -40.84 -42.24
N THR A 816 2.54 -40.59 -41.48
CA THR A 816 2.82 -41.19 -40.17
C THR A 816 3.08 -40.09 -39.14
N ALA A 817 2.49 -40.23 -37.96
CA ALA A 817 2.77 -39.41 -36.79
C ALA A 817 3.82 -40.13 -35.92
N TYR A 818 4.98 -39.49 -35.78
CA TYR A 818 6.12 -39.93 -34.98
C TYR A 818 6.08 -39.17 -33.65
N THR A 819 5.64 -39.83 -32.58
CA THR A 819 5.59 -39.26 -31.23
C THR A 819 6.90 -39.55 -30.49
N TYR A 820 7.64 -38.49 -30.22
CA TYR A 820 8.78 -38.44 -29.33
C TYR A 820 8.32 -38.00 -27.94
N GLU A 821 9.04 -38.42 -26.91
CA GLU A 821 8.90 -37.88 -25.55
C GLU A 821 10.21 -37.23 -25.11
N ALA A 822 10.10 -36.05 -24.50
CA ALA A 822 11.23 -35.35 -23.91
C ALA A 822 11.92 -36.20 -22.81
N ARG A 823 13.25 -36.17 -22.82
CA ARG A 823 14.14 -36.86 -21.88
C ARG A 823 15.16 -35.92 -21.24
N THR A 824 15.47 -34.79 -21.87
CA THR A 824 16.23 -33.72 -21.25
C THR A 824 15.72 -32.38 -21.76
N ASN A 825 15.79 -31.36 -20.91
CA ASN A 825 15.69 -29.95 -21.27
C ASN A 825 16.85 -29.27 -20.54
N ARG A 826 17.84 -28.77 -21.28
CA ARG A 826 19.10 -28.25 -20.71
C ARG A 826 19.42 -26.89 -21.30
N ILE A 827 20.00 -26.03 -20.47
CA ILE A 827 20.65 -24.80 -20.91
C ILE A 827 22.10 -25.17 -21.28
N VAL A 828 22.52 -24.90 -22.51
CA VAL A 828 23.85 -25.24 -23.03
C VAL A 828 24.54 -24.01 -23.64
N LYS A 829 25.86 -24.02 -23.78
CA LYS A 829 26.59 -22.92 -24.41
C LYS A 829 26.50 -23.01 -25.95
N PRO A 830 26.68 -21.89 -26.69
CA PRO A 830 26.67 -21.91 -28.15
C PRO A 830 27.68 -22.88 -28.79
N PHE A 831 28.76 -23.22 -28.09
CA PHE A 831 29.79 -24.16 -28.58
C PHE A 831 29.58 -25.61 -28.10
N SER A 832 28.50 -25.88 -27.34
CA SER A 832 28.18 -27.21 -26.79
C SER A 832 27.52 -28.11 -27.85
N ILE A 833 28.23 -28.39 -28.95
CA ILE A 833 27.73 -29.15 -30.11
C ILE A 833 27.37 -30.62 -29.81
N GLY A 834 27.67 -31.15 -28.62
CA GLY A 834 27.29 -32.51 -28.19
C GLY A 834 25.79 -32.79 -28.27
N VAL A 835 24.92 -31.78 -28.22
CA VAL A 835 23.47 -31.95 -28.43
C VAL A 835 23.11 -32.37 -29.87
N LEU A 836 24.03 -32.17 -30.83
CA LEU A 836 23.91 -32.59 -32.23
C LEU A 836 24.41 -34.02 -32.48
N GLN A 837 24.91 -34.73 -31.46
CA GLN A 837 25.53 -36.05 -31.63
C GLN A 837 24.61 -37.03 -32.38
N HIS A 838 25.21 -37.88 -33.22
CA HIS A 838 24.49 -38.96 -33.89
C HIS A 838 23.95 -39.99 -32.87
N GLU A 839 22.88 -40.69 -33.22
CA GLU A 839 22.20 -41.67 -32.37
C GLU A 839 21.74 -42.85 -33.22
N ASP A 840 21.97 -44.09 -32.81
CA ASP A 840 21.61 -45.28 -33.62
C ASP A 840 20.09 -45.51 -33.75
N THR A 841 19.29 -44.81 -32.93
CA THR A 841 17.82 -44.86 -32.89
C THR A 841 17.23 -43.48 -33.22
N PRO A 842 15.94 -43.38 -33.58
CA PRO A 842 15.32 -42.08 -33.88
C PRO A 842 15.24 -41.19 -32.64
N TRP A 843 16.06 -40.14 -32.61
CA TRP A 843 16.06 -39.07 -31.63
C TRP A 843 15.68 -37.74 -32.28
N LEU A 844 15.19 -36.82 -31.47
CA LEU A 844 14.82 -35.47 -31.84
C LEU A 844 15.45 -34.50 -30.85
N THR A 845 16.17 -33.50 -31.34
CA THR A 845 16.68 -32.39 -30.53
C THR A 845 16.01 -31.10 -30.99
N LEU A 846 15.29 -30.43 -30.10
CA LEU A 846 14.74 -29.09 -30.33
C LEU A 846 15.71 -28.05 -29.75
N LEU A 847 16.02 -27.02 -30.51
CA LEU A 847 17.05 -26.03 -30.17
C LEU A 847 16.54 -24.59 -30.33
N THR A 848 16.77 -23.75 -29.32
CA THR A 848 16.57 -22.29 -29.44
C THR A 848 17.57 -21.48 -28.59
N CYS A 849 17.46 -20.15 -28.62
CA CYS A 849 18.34 -19.21 -27.94
C CYS A 849 17.83 -18.87 -26.54
N LYS A 850 18.74 -18.59 -25.60
CA LYS A 850 18.41 -18.12 -24.25
C LYS A 850 19.42 -17.07 -23.79
N ASP A 851 18.95 -16.15 -22.95
CA ASP A 851 19.74 -15.13 -22.25
C ASP A 851 20.46 -14.15 -23.21
N TYR A 852 19.64 -13.25 -23.79
CA TYR A 852 20.11 -12.15 -24.64
C TYR A 852 20.89 -11.12 -23.84
N ASN A 853 22.09 -10.78 -24.29
CA ASN A 853 22.90 -9.73 -23.70
C ASN A 853 22.85 -8.47 -24.60
N GLU A 854 22.27 -7.38 -24.10
CA GLU A 854 22.11 -6.15 -24.87
C GLU A 854 23.43 -5.46 -25.25
N ALA A 855 24.49 -5.66 -24.47
CA ALA A 855 25.79 -5.01 -24.67
C ALA A 855 26.64 -5.72 -25.74
N SER A 856 26.52 -7.05 -25.88
CA SER A 856 27.17 -7.81 -26.94
C SER A 856 26.29 -7.99 -28.18
N GLY A 857 24.96 -7.87 -28.04
CA GLY A 857 23.99 -8.15 -29.09
C GLY A 857 23.78 -9.64 -29.36
N LEU A 858 24.21 -10.52 -28.46
CA LEU A 858 24.24 -11.97 -28.65
C LEU A 858 23.51 -12.72 -27.53
N TYR A 859 22.96 -13.89 -27.87
CA TYR A 859 22.42 -14.84 -26.91
C TYR A 859 23.52 -15.72 -26.32
N SER A 860 23.69 -15.64 -25.01
CA SER A 860 24.80 -16.26 -24.27
C SER A 860 24.66 -17.77 -24.11
N ASN A 861 23.43 -18.28 -24.22
CA ASN A 861 23.09 -19.69 -24.03
C ASN A 861 22.13 -20.18 -25.14
N ARG A 862 21.84 -21.49 -25.12
CA ARG A 862 20.80 -22.17 -25.90
C ARG A 862 19.95 -23.03 -24.97
N ILE A 863 18.68 -23.21 -25.29
CA ILE A 863 17.85 -24.29 -24.74
C ILE A 863 17.91 -25.45 -25.71
N ALA A 864 18.27 -26.63 -25.21
CA ALA A 864 18.28 -27.88 -25.97
C ALA A 864 17.38 -28.91 -25.28
N VAL A 865 16.31 -29.32 -25.96
CA VAL A 865 15.39 -30.37 -25.51
C VAL A 865 15.65 -31.63 -26.33
N ARG A 866 16.18 -32.69 -25.72
CA ARG A 866 16.34 -34.00 -26.39
C ARG A 866 15.18 -34.91 -26.06
N ALA A 867 14.64 -35.56 -27.09
CA ALA A 867 13.49 -36.44 -27.03
C ALA A 867 13.74 -37.72 -27.83
N VAL A 868 13.21 -38.84 -27.34
CA VAL A 868 13.36 -40.17 -27.97
C VAL A 868 12.04 -40.62 -28.57
N LEU A 869 12.06 -41.26 -29.74
CA LEU A 869 10.85 -41.80 -30.38
C LEU A 869 10.26 -42.92 -29.51
N VAL A 870 9.01 -42.75 -29.07
CA VAL A 870 8.29 -43.75 -28.26
C VAL A 870 7.18 -44.45 -29.03
N ARG A 871 6.63 -43.83 -30.08
CA ARG A 871 5.45 -44.35 -30.78
C ARG A 871 5.35 -43.81 -32.22
N THR A 872 4.97 -44.69 -33.15
CA THR A 872 4.62 -44.33 -34.53
C THR A 872 3.18 -44.78 -34.83
N MET A 873 2.39 -43.94 -35.49
CA MET A 873 1.01 -44.24 -35.89
C MET A 873 0.68 -43.73 -37.29
N GLU A 874 -0.23 -44.40 -37.98
CA GLU A 874 -0.84 -43.89 -39.22
C GLU A 874 -1.54 -42.54 -38.95
N ASP A 875 -1.14 -41.50 -39.67
CA ASP A 875 -1.63 -40.13 -39.46
C ASP A 875 -2.96 -39.88 -40.17
N LYS A 876 -4.03 -39.92 -39.39
CA LYS A 876 -5.40 -39.63 -39.86
C LYS A 876 -5.64 -38.14 -40.18
N ASN A 877 -4.71 -37.24 -39.84
CA ASN A 877 -4.77 -35.82 -40.17
C ASN A 877 -4.07 -35.48 -41.49
N SER A 878 -3.53 -36.44 -42.23
CA SER A 878 -2.88 -36.27 -43.55
C SER A 878 -3.82 -35.80 -44.70
N GLY A 879 -5.00 -35.27 -44.36
CA GLY A 879 -6.12 -35.01 -45.26
C GLY A 879 -6.63 -33.56 -45.32
N SER A 880 -5.79 -32.54 -45.08
CA SER A 880 -6.14 -31.16 -45.47
C SER A 880 -4.93 -30.29 -45.82
N SER A 881 -4.36 -30.48 -47.01
CA SER A 881 -3.49 -29.47 -47.63
C SER A 881 -4.31 -28.23 -48.00
N ASN A 882 -4.20 -27.16 -47.23
CA ASN A 882 -4.42 -25.75 -47.64
C ASN A 882 -4.18 -24.82 -46.44
N MET A 883 -2.91 -24.54 -46.14
CA MET A 883 -2.51 -23.22 -45.66
C MET A 883 -1.50 -22.67 -46.67
N ARG A 884 -1.54 -21.35 -46.84
CA ARG A 884 -0.93 -20.57 -47.91
C ARG A 884 -0.32 -19.31 -47.30
#